data_AF-A0A955YIY3-F1
#
_entry.id   AF-A0A955YIY3-F1
#
_cell.length_a   1.000
_cell.length_b   1.000
_cell.length_c   1.000
_cell.angle_alpha   90.00
_cell.angle_beta   90.00
_cell.angle_gamma   90.00
#
_symmetry.space_group_name_H-M   'P 1'
#
loop_
_entity.id
_entity.type
_entity.pdbx_description
1 polymer ?
#
loop_
_entity_poly.entity_id
_entity_poly.type
_entity_poly.pdbx_seq_one_letter_code
_entity_poly.pdbx_strand_id
1 'polypeptide(L)'
;MKRSTLVALGTAGGAAALVGWAALRSPPGGSPVELATAAPSEGAARPLASAFGLPPGASSAGRAPGCWMQPGETYAFSVRVATEQRLDPAAAGLPANTPYTASDSVTAVLEARVLTATTASEPATLVGRLRDVGASTPERAGALATPFMLRVGEDCGLEGYARASGAHRAHAQRQQAILHELHWRWPEGVELEATTATGQNATGEYRARVGYDPHVDGAIVQRRITAYTTRWDEHSDAQPGASLLTVRVGDGSWFASMLGTDETRGTNGRARVSVEATAVPVRGDALAGVPTDTSHYVWENLLPLRLEAREPRRVTQDDLERRQAVSHLSLDESVDRFLGRVARNEGLAGTWPELTDYLEARPEQTVPLVHLLQEDEIPEAARPSLYMALSRARTEEAKAVLFAIAQDGAAPIIERTRAMFAMVDRDDVGLDVAQYMQSTAMVDAGGDGATETLAREALLALGAMAGLQDDDAITAVAMVAVDQRLARAESAAELSSAFGAIGNIGKSQHLPRVLPFTTDPDPTVREAAAFALRRMDPSEAGPFVAEWLSRESHPLVKRRIYQTLVRQSADASAPQPDTVLSMALHELATQPESVMTRKALIRLVGACVPRSDAARQALIAQIPVELAARSDLYSEVVRFLAPDDIREGLARRVAR
;
A
#
# COMPACT_ATOMS: atom_id res chain seq x y z
N MET A 1 -45.24 41.71 -20.93
CA MET A 1 -46.65 41.26 -20.91
C MET A 1 -46.68 39.76 -21.14
N LYS A 2 -47.29 39.00 -20.20
CA LYS A 2 -47.72 37.57 -20.21
C LYS A 2 -46.59 36.50 -20.40
N ARG A 3 -46.07 35.81 -19.38
CA ARG A 3 -46.60 34.78 -18.42
C ARG A 3 -47.00 33.43 -19.02
N SER A 4 -46.57 32.37 -18.31
CA SER A 4 -47.18 31.02 -18.13
C SER A 4 -46.62 29.89 -19.02
N THR A 5 -46.22 28.67 -18.57
CA THR A 5 -46.16 28.00 -17.24
C THR A 5 -45.26 26.74 -17.34
N LEU A 6 -44.61 26.38 -16.21
CA LEU A 6 -44.01 25.09 -15.87
C LEU A 6 -44.95 23.87 -16.03
N VAL A 7 -44.37 22.69 -16.33
CA VAL A 7 -44.71 21.41 -15.67
C VAL A 7 -43.41 20.62 -15.44
N ALA A 8 -43.26 20.12 -14.21
CA ALA A 8 -42.13 19.37 -13.68
C ALA A 8 -42.34 17.84 -13.77
N LEU A 9 -41.25 17.12 -14.05
CA LEU A 9 -40.96 15.69 -13.81
C LEU A 9 -39.43 15.61 -13.85
N GLY A 10 -38.65 15.08 -12.92
CA GLY A 10 -38.85 14.28 -11.73
C GLY A 10 -37.50 13.60 -11.48
N THR A 11 -36.80 14.01 -10.42
CA THR A 11 -35.76 13.28 -9.66
C THR A 11 -34.92 12.19 -10.36
N ALA A 12 -33.66 12.50 -10.69
CA ALA A 12 -32.64 11.49 -10.96
C ALA A 12 -31.21 12.00 -10.62
N GLY A 13 -30.57 11.34 -9.66
CA GLY A 13 -29.14 11.02 -9.72
C GLY A 13 -28.10 12.10 -9.43
N GLY A 14 -28.13 12.73 -8.26
CA GLY A 14 -26.99 13.48 -7.73
C GLY A 14 -25.91 12.55 -7.15
N ALA A 15 -25.11 11.91 -8.00
CA ALA A 15 -23.93 11.11 -7.59
C ALA A 15 -22.80 11.10 -8.64
N ALA A 16 -22.71 12.13 -9.47
CA ALA A 16 -21.75 12.18 -10.57
C ALA A 16 -20.95 13.50 -10.57
N ALA A 17 -20.09 13.72 -9.57
CA ALA A 17 -18.98 14.71 -9.65
C ALA A 17 -17.90 14.56 -8.54
N LEU A 18 -17.64 13.35 -8.02
CA LEU A 18 -16.56 13.12 -7.03
C LEU A 18 -15.56 12.02 -7.43
N VAL A 19 -15.49 11.70 -8.73
CA VAL A 19 -14.57 10.67 -9.25
C VAL A 19 -13.35 11.35 -9.86
N GLY A 20 -12.22 11.31 -9.15
CA GLY A 20 -10.92 11.78 -9.61
C GLY A 20 -9.96 12.16 -8.47
N TRP A 21 -9.76 11.26 -7.50
CA TRP A 21 -8.98 11.54 -6.27
C TRP A 21 -7.66 10.76 -6.15
N ALA A 22 -7.21 10.09 -7.22
CA ALA A 22 -5.87 9.51 -7.27
C ALA A 22 -5.29 9.68 -8.68
N ALA A 23 -4.03 10.07 -8.76
CA ALA A 23 -3.19 10.27 -9.95
C ALA A 23 -3.11 11.71 -10.53
N LEU A 24 -2.36 12.59 -9.84
CA LEU A 24 -1.64 13.70 -10.48
C LEU A 24 -0.26 13.83 -9.82
N ARG A 25 0.78 13.30 -10.48
CA ARG A 25 2.20 13.61 -10.19
C ARG A 25 2.69 14.62 -11.23
N SER A 26 3.22 15.76 -10.78
CA SER A 26 3.81 16.82 -11.61
C SER A 26 5.28 16.51 -11.99
N PRO A 27 5.84 17.14 -13.04
CA PRO A 27 7.12 16.76 -13.67
C PRO A 27 8.31 17.55 -13.10
N PRO A 28 9.58 17.13 -13.33
CA PRO A 28 10.73 17.96 -13.00
C PRO A 28 11.24 18.72 -14.22
N GLY A 29 11.49 20.02 -14.02
CA GLY A 29 12.27 20.87 -14.90
C GLY A 29 13.10 21.84 -14.05
N GLY A 30 14.32 21.44 -13.72
CA GLY A 30 15.30 22.27 -13.02
C GLY A 30 16.69 22.01 -13.58
N SER A 31 17.35 23.06 -14.08
CA SER A 31 18.71 23.02 -14.61
C SER A 31 19.75 22.80 -13.50
N PRO A 32 20.87 22.11 -13.79
CA PRO A 32 21.83 21.74 -12.75
C PRO A 32 22.72 22.93 -12.34
N VAL A 33 22.91 23.07 -11.02
CA VAL A 33 23.95 23.91 -10.41
C VAL A 33 25.25 23.11 -10.37
N GLU A 34 26.32 23.69 -10.90
CA GLU A 34 27.68 23.15 -10.91
C GLU A 34 28.25 23.17 -9.48
N LEU A 35 28.51 21.99 -8.90
CA LEU A 35 29.24 21.84 -7.64
C LEU A 35 30.61 21.20 -7.92
N ALA A 36 31.66 21.92 -7.54
CA ALA A 36 33.05 21.57 -7.72
C ALA A 36 33.41 20.22 -7.06
N THR A 37 34.03 19.35 -7.85
CA THR A 37 34.49 18.02 -7.46
C THR A 37 35.82 18.10 -6.71
N ALA A 38 35.83 17.66 -5.46
CA ALA A 38 37.05 17.20 -4.77
C ALA A 38 37.12 15.67 -4.92
N ALA A 39 38.18 15.18 -5.56
CA ALA A 39 38.39 13.76 -5.83
C ALA A 39 38.63 12.97 -4.54
N PRO A 40 37.95 11.83 -4.30
CA PRO A 40 38.36 10.87 -3.29
C PRO A 40 39.44 9.94 -3.86
N SER A 41 40.50 9.76 -3.07
CA SER A 41 41.64 8.87 -3.34
C SER A 41 41.21 7.41 -3.48
N GLU A 42 41.71 6.76 -4.55
CA GLU A 42 41.64 5.31 -4.77
C GLU A 42 42.36 4.54 -3.65
N GLY A 43 41.59 3.89 -2.79
CA GLY A 43 42.06 2.90 -1.82
C GLY A 43 41.74 1.50 -2.31
N ALA A 44 42.78 0.77 -2.73
CA ALA A 44 42.72 -0.56 -3.35
C ALA A 44 41.90 -1.60 -2.57
N ALA A 45 41.00 -2.28 -3.28
CA ALA A 45 40.36 -3.51 -2.85
C ALA A 45 41.40 -4.63 -2.68
N ARG A 46 41.53 -5.18 -1.47
CA ARG A 46 42.28 -6.41 -1.21
C ARG A 46 41.39 -7.63 -1.48
N PRO A 47 41.87 -8.68 -2.16
CA PRO A 47 41.14 -9.92 -2.31
C PRO A 47 41.22 -10.73 -1.00
N LEU A 48 40.08 -11.01 -0.37
CA LEU A 48 39.96 -11.98 0.71
C LEU A 48 39.81 -13.37 0.10
N ALA A 49 40.96 -14.02 -0.14
CA ALA A 49 41.06 -15.44 -0.42
C ALA A 49 42.23 -16.03 0.38
N SER A 50 42.00 -16.32 1.66
CA SER A 50 42.59 -17.48 2.34
C SER A 50 41.81 -17.81 3.60
N ALA A 51 41.66 -19.12 3.83
CA ALA A 51 41.07 -19.75 4.98
C ALA A 51 41.64 -19.27 6.34
N PHE A 52 40.74 -19.31 7.34
CA PHE A 52 40.91 -19.39 8.79
C PHE A 52 42.28 -19.07 9.42
N GLY A 53 42.28 -18.00 10.23
CA GLY A 53 43.27 -17.74 11.27
C GLY A 53 42.73 -16.72 12.28
N LEU A 54 42.10 -17.20 13.36
CA LEU A 54 41.74 -16.40 14.53
C LEU A 54 42.28 -17.09 15.80
N PRO A 55 42.63 -16.31 16.85
CA PRO A 55 43.46 -16.76 17.97
C PRO A 55 42.70 -17.61 19.00
N PRO A 56 43.41 -18.44 19.80
CA PRO A 56 42.80 -19.38 20.72
C PRO A 56 42.42 -18.72 22.07
N GLY A 57 41.26 -19.06 22.60
CA GLY A 57 40.80 -18.80 23.96
C GLY A 57 39.37 -19.32 24.25
N ALA A 58 39.31 -20.43 24.98
CA ALA A 58 38.24 -20.98 25.83
C ALA A 58 37.23 -22.01 25.23
N SER A 59 37.45 -23.27 25.62
CA SER A 59 36.62 -24.46 25.39
C SER A 59 35.26 -24.40 26.10
N SER A 60 34.17 -24.46 25.33
CA SER A 60 32.81 -24.76 25.80
C SER A 60 32.44 -26.21 25.47
N ALA A 61 32.94 -27.17 26.25
CA ALA A 61 32.63 -28.59 26.05
C ALA A 61 31.21 -28.91 26.59
N GLY A 62 30.31 -29.38 25.71
CA GLY A 62 29.14 -30.18 26.11
C GLY A 62 27.74 -29.66 25.78
N ARG A 63 27.58 -28.56 25.02
CA ARG A 63 26.23 -28.11 24.62
C ARG A 63 25.69 -28.95 23.47
N ALA A 64 24.51 -29.52 23.65
CA ALA A 64 23.80 -30.19 22.55
C ALA A 64 23.55 -29.17 21.42
N PRO A 65 23.68 -29.58 20.14
CA PRO A 65 23.36 -28.73 19.01
C PRO A 65 21.93 -28.16 19.13
N GLY A 66 21.74 -26.90 18.75
CA GLY A 66 20.45 -26.22 18.76
C GLY A 66 20.30 -25.05 19.76
N CYS A 67 19.14 -24.40 19.68
CA CYS A 67 18.75 -23.27 20.51
C CYS A 67 17.74 -23.69 21.58
N TRP A 68 18.21 -23.74 22.83
CA TRP A 68 17.43 -24.16 23.99
C TRP A 68 17.03 -22.94 24.82
N MET A 69 15.91 -22.31 24.47
CA MET A 69 15.43 -21.11 25.16
C MET A 69 14.53 -21.46 26.34
N GLN A 70 14.68 -20.77 27.45
CA GLN A 70 13.91 -20.94 28.68
C GLN A 70 13.04 -19.71 28.99
N PRO A 71 11.78 -19.88 29.43
CA PRO A 71 10.91 -18.76 29.79
C PRO A 71 11.57 -17.81 30.80
N GLY A 72 11.47 -16.52 30.54
CA GLY A 72 12.07 -15.46 31.35
C GLY A 72 13.51 -15.09 30.98
N GLU A 73 14.20 -15.87 30.15
CA GLU A 73 15.49 -15.45 29.58
C GLU A 73 15.33 -14.15 28.79
N THR A 74 16.32 -13.27 28.89
CA THR A 74 16.34 -11.98 28.20
C THR A 74 17.61 -11.85 27.37
N TYR A 75 17.46 -11.20 26.22
CA TYR A 75 18.52 -11.00 25.25
C TYR A 75 18.58 -9.54 24.84
N ALA A 76 19.78 -9.06 24.57
CA ALA A 76 20.00 -7.78 23.96
C ALA A 76 21.11 -7.89 22.90
N PHE A 77 20.87 -7.34 21.70
CA PHE A 77 21.82 -7.33 20.60
C PHE A 77 21.93 -5.93 20.01
N SER A 78 23.14 -5.42 19.85
CA SER A 78 23.39 -4.30 18.94
C SER A 78 23.32 -4.83 17.52
N VAL A 79 22.41 -4.31 16.70
CA VAL A 79 22.14 -4.75 15.33
C VAL A 79 22.37 -3.60 14.37
N ARG A 80 23.07 -3.87 13.27
CA ARG A 80 23.22 -3.00 12.12
C ARG A 80 22.88 -3.78 10.85
N VAL A 81 21.92 -3.27 10.08
CA VAL A 81 21.59 -3.75 8.74
C VAL A 81 21.81 -2.60 7.77
N ALA A 82 22.58 -2.83 6.72
CA ALA A 82 22.83 -1.84 5.68
C ALA A 82 22.54 -2.42 4.30
N THR A 83 21.90 -1.64 3.44
CA THR A 83 21.57 -2.02 2.07
C THR A 83 22.21 -1.01 1.13
N GLU A 84 22.96 -1.49 0.14
CA GLU A 84 23.52 -0.71 -0.95
C GLU A 84 22.92 -1.24 -2.25
N GLN A 85 22.26 -0.39 -3.02
CA GLN A 85 21.71 -0.71 -4.33
C GLN A 85 22.42 0.10 -5.40
N ARG A 86 22.86 -0.58 -6.46
CA ARG A 86 23.41 0.03 -7.66
C ARG A 86 22.53 -0.35 -8.83
N LEU A 87 21.83 0.64 -9.38
CA LEU A 87 20.95 0.45 -10.54
C LEU A 87 21.72 0.68 -11.83
N ASP A 88 21.39 -0.11 -12.86
CA ASP A 88 21.82 0.18 -14.23
C ASP A 88 21.02 1.39 -14.74
N PRO A 89 21.66 2.52 -15.09
CA PRO A 89 20.97 3.71 -15.57
C PRO A 89 20.11 3.44 -16.81
N ALA A 90 20.59 2.57 -17.71
CA ALA A 90 19.86 2.25 -18.94
C ALA A 90 18.56 1.49 -18.65
N ALA A 91 18.58 0.60 -17.65
CA ALA A 91 17.40 -0.13 -17.20
C ALA A 91 16.39 0.77 -16.46
N ALA A 92 16.88 1.81 -15.78
CA ALA A 92 16.04 2.79 -15.07
C ALA A 92 15.52 3.92 -15.96
N GLY A 93 15.80 3.91 -17.27
CA GLY A 93 15.46 5.00 -18.19
C GLY A 93 16.21 6.31 -17.89
N LEU A 94 17.33 6.22 -17.16
CA LEU A 94 18.20 7.34 -16.83
C LEU A 94 19.33 7.47 -17.87
N PRO A 95 19.92 8.67 -18.05
CA PRO A 95 21.07 8.85 -18.92
C PRO A 95 22.23 7.91 -18.52
N ALA A 96 22.83 7.24 -19.51
CA ALA A 96 23.83 6.17 -19.32
C ALA A 96 25.04 6.52 -18.44
N ASN A 97 25.29 7.81 -18.18
CA ASN A 97 26.44 8.29 -17.43
C ASN A 97 26.15 8.64 -15.96
N THR A 98 24.96 8.35 -15.43
CA THR A 98 24.59 8.72 -14.05
C THR A 98 24.50 7.46 -13.17
N PRO A 99 25.59 7.00 -12.55
CA PRO A 99 25.53 5.86 -11.64
C PRO A 99 24.60 6.20 -10.47
N TYR A 100 23.46 5.52 -10.39
CA TYR A 100 22.52 5.68 -9.29
C TYR A 100 22.87 4.66 -8.20
N THR A 101 23.40 5.16 -7.09
CA THR A 101 23.61 4.36 -5.88
C THR A 101 22.67 4.84 -4.79
N ALA A 102 21.79 3.96 -4.32
CA ALA A 102 20.98 4.20 -3.15
C ALA A 102 21.58 3.40 -1.98
N SER A 103 21.75 4.03 -0.82
CA SER A 103 22.15 3.35 0.40
C SER A 103 21.19 3.66 1.52
N ASP A 104 20.91 2.63 2.32
CA ASP A 104 20.11 2.75 3.53
C ASP A 104 20.78 1.93 4.64
N SER A 105 20.61 2.36 5.88
CA SER A 105 21.09 1.61 7.03
C SER A 105 20.24 1.86 8.25
N VAL A 106 20.01 0.79 9.01
CA VAL A 106 19.36 0.80 10.30
C VAL A 106 20.32 0.24 11.34
N THR A 107 20.47 0.95 12.44
CA THR A 107 21.15 0.52 13.67
C THR A 107 20.14 0.52 14.80
N ALA A 108 20.09 -0.51 15.62
CA ALA A 108 19.20 -0.59 16.77
C ALA A 108 19.76 -1.53 17.84
N VAL A 109 19.20 -1.46 19.04
CA VAL A 109 19.37 -2.50 20.06
C VAL A 109 18.11 -3.37 20.07
N LEU A 110 18.22 -4.62 19.63
CA LEU A 110 17.16 -5.63 19.75
C LEU A 110 17.13 -6.14 21.18
N GLU A 111 16.04 -5.89 21.90
CA GLU A 111 15.77 -6.47 23.22
C GLU A 111 14.66 -7.51 23.09
N ALA A 112 14.84 -8.70 23.67
CA ALA A 112 13.85 -9.78 23.62
C ALA A 112 13.76 -10.54 24.93
N ARG A 113 12.59 -11.09 25.25
CA ARG A 113 12.32 -11.97 26.38
C ARG A 113 11.57 -13.21 25.92
N VAL A 114 12.03 -14.38 26.36
CA VAL A 114 11.37 -15.65 26.11
C VAL A 114 10.10 -15.76 26.95
N LEU A 115 8.98 -16.02 26.29
CA LEU A 115 7.69 -16.27 26.93
C LEU A 115 7.41 -17.77 27.06
N THR A 116 7.73 -18.54 26.01
CA THR A 116 7.57 -20.00 25.98
C THR A 116 8.89 -20.67 25.64
N ALA A 117 9.15 -21.85 26.22
CA ALA A 117 10.36 -22.61 25.97
C ALA A 117 10.38 -23.17 24.54
N THR A 118 11.57 -23.44 24.02
CA THR A 118 11.71 -24.30 22.83
C THR A 118 11.51 -25.76 23.24
N THR A 119 10.74 -26.52 22.46
CA THR A 119 10.64 -27.98 22.58
C THR A 119 10.91 -28.63 21.23
N ALA A 120 11.05 -29.96 21.20
CA ALA A 120 11.26 -30.70 19.94
C ALA A 120 10.14 -30.55 18.91
N SER A 121 8.96 -30.07 19.31
CA SER A 121 7.80 -29.92 18.43
C SER A 121 7.24 -28.49 18.37
N GLU A 122 7.72 -27.57 19.21
CA GLU A 122 7.17 -26.23 19.32
C GLU A 122 8.28 -25.17 19.46
N PRO A 123 8.26 -24.10 18.64
CA PRO A 123 9.22 -23.02 18.75
C PRO A 123 9.01 -22.20 20.03
N ALA A 124 10.11 -21.62 20.54
CA ALA A 124 10.03 -20.62 21.58
C ALA A 124 9.34 -19.36 21.05
N THR A 125 8.40 -18.80 21.81
CA THR A 125 7.81 -17.49 21.55
C THR A 125 8.56 -16.45 22.36
N LEU A 126 9.09 -15.43 21.69
CA LEU A 126 9.75 -14.29 22.32
C LEU A 126 8.92 -13.04 22.09
N VAL A 127 8.89 -12.15 23.07
CA VAL A 127 8.45 -10.76 22.88
C VAL A 127 9.66 -9.87 22.78
N GLY A 128 9.69 -8.94 21.84
CA GLY A 128 10.82 -8.05 21.62
C GLY A 128 10.45 -6.65 21.21
N ARG A 129 11.45 -5.78 21.21
CA ARG A 129 11.40 -4.41 20.67
C ARG A 129 12.76 -4.01 20.13
N LEU A 130 12.76 -3.03 19.23
CA LEU A 130 13.98 -2.34 18.81
C LEU A 130 14.11 -1.02 19.58
N ARG A 131 15.31 -0.72 20.08
CA ARG A 131 15.64 0.51 20.79
C ARG A 131 16.75 1.27 20.11
N ASP A 132 16.91 2.53 20.52
CA ASP A 132 18.01 3.39 20.12
C ASP A 132 18.17 3.37 18.58
N VAL A 133 17.02 3.39 17.89
CA VAL A 133 16.92 3.14 16.46
C VAL A 133 17.51 4.33 15.72
N GLY A 134 18.72 4.16 15.21
CA GLY A 134 19.33 5.05 14.23
C GLY A 134 18.96 4.56 12.83
N ALA A 135 18.31 5.41 12.05
CA ALA A 135 18.08 5.16 10.63
C ALA A 135 18.57 6.35 9.82
N SER A 136 18.92 6.11 8.56
CA SER A 136 19.20 7.17 7.58
C SER A 136 18.07 8.24 7.51
N THR A 137 16.88 7.87 7.96
CA THR A 137 15.66 8.68 7.96
C THR A 137 15.03 8.69 9.38
N PRO A 138 15.08 9.83 10.10
CA PRO A 138 14.70 9.93 11.52
C PRO A 138 13.26 9.55 11.91
N GLU A 139 12.28 9.74 11.02
CA GLU A 139 10.86 9.37 11.27
C GLU A 139 10.63 7.87 11.48
N ARG A 140 11.62 7.03 11.17
CA ARG A 140 11.53 5.57 11.30
C ARG A 140 11.73 5.07 12.74
N ALA A 141 12.35 5.86 13.61
CA ALA A 141 12.83 5.35 14.90
C ALA A 141 11.71 4.95 15.87
N GLY A 142 10.69 5.80 16.02
CA GLY A 142 9.57 5.55 16.93
C GLY A 142 8.70 4.38 16.48
N ALA A 143 8.36 4.33 15.18
CA ALA A 143 7.53 3.26 14.64
C ALA A 143 8.21 1.89 14.68
N LEU A 144 9.53 1.83 14.42
CA LEU A 144 10.31 0.60 14.52
C LEU A 144 10.54 0.14 15.96
N ALA A 145 10.29 0.99 16.96
CA ALA A 145 10.39 0.64 18.37
C ALA A 145 9.13 -0.06 18.92
N THR A 146 8.06 -0.16 18.12
CA THR A 146 6.83 -0.84 18.52
C THR A 146 7.11 -2.31 18.87
N PRO A 147 6.50 -2.88 19.92
CA PRO A 147 6.71 -4.28 20.27
C PRO A 147 6.30 -5.26 19.16
N PHE A 148 6.93 -6.42 19.15
CA PHE A 148 6.62 -7.55 18.28
C PHE A 148 6.84 -8.88 19.01
N MET A 149 6.38 -9.99 18.42
CA MET A 149 6.74 -11.34 18.83
C MET A 149 7.50 -12.07 17.72
N LEU A 150 8.34 -13.02 18.15
CA LEU A 150 9.09 -13.92 17.28
C LEU A 150 8.87 -15.36 17.69
N ARG A 151 8.96 -16.27 16.72
CA ARG A 151 9.10 -17.71 16.97
C ARG A 151 10.48 -18.16 16.55
N VAL A 152 11.21 -18.79 17.48
CA VAL A 152 12.54 -19.36 17.22
C VAL A 152 12.50 -20.87 17.45
N GLY A 153 12.83 -21.62 16.42
CA GLY A 153 12.86 -23.08 16.43
C GLY A 153 14.04 -23.65 17.23
N GLU A 154 14.01 -24.97 17.44
CA GLU A 154 15.10 -25.69 18.13
C GLU A 154 16.42 -25.65 17.36
N ASP A 155 16.38 -25.40 16.06
CA ASP A 155 17.54 -25.21 15.21
C ASP A 155 17.98 -23.75 15.11
N CYS A 156 17.50 -22.87 15.99
CA CYS A 156 17.80 -21.43 15.99
C CYS A 156 17.18 -20.61 14.85
N GLY A 157 16.41 -21.24 13.96
CA GLY A 157 15.72 -20.60 12.86
C GLY A 157 14.61 -19.67 13.33
N LEU A 158 14.49 -18.50 12.70
CA LEU A 158 13.33 -17.65 12.84
C LEU A 158 12.17 -18.24 12.02
N GLU A 159 11.12 -18.71 12.69
CA GLU A 159 9.97 -19.42 12.09
C GLU A 159 8.72 -18.54 11.93
N GLY A 160 8.64 -17.44 12.68
CA GLY A 160 7.48 -16.58 12.65
C GLY A 160 7.72 -15.20 13.24
N TYR A 161 6.88 -14.27 12.80
CA TYR A 161 6.83 -12.89 13.24
C TYR A 161 5.38 -12.51 13.55
N ALA A 162 5.17 -11.76 14.63
CA ALA A 162 3.91 -11.11 14.91
C ALA A 162 4.14 -9.64 15.24
N ARG A 163 3.41 -8.74 14.61
CA ARG A 163 3.43 -7.33 14.98
C ARG A 163 2.46 -7.04 16.12
N ALA A 164 2.67 -5.96 16.86
CA ALA A 164 1.61 -5.42 17.70
C ALA A 164 0.38 -5.07 16.85
N SER A 165 -0.82 -5.33 17.35
CA SER A 165 -2.08 -5.14 16.61
C SER A 165 -2.32 -3.70 16.17
N GLY A 166 -1.83 -2.72 16.94
CA GLY A 166 -1.87 -1.30 16.59
C GLY A 166 -0.67 -0.82 15.75
N ALA A 167 0.28 -1.68 15.40
CA ALA A 167 1.41 -1.29 14.57
C ALA A 167 1.00 -1.20 13.10
N HIS A 168 1.36 -0.10 12.44
CA HIS A 168 1.19 0.05 10.99
C HIS A 168 1.96 -1.05 10.25
N ARG A 169 1.29 -1.76 9.32
CA ARG A 169 1.83 -2.97 8.67
C ARG A 169 3.13 -2.72 7.94
N ALA A 170 3.28 -1.60 7.24
CA ALA A 170 4.54 -1.27 6.55
C ALA A 170 5.74 -1.06 7.50
N HIS A 171 5.53 -0.52 8.71
CA HIS A 171 6.60 -0.39 9.70
C HIS A 171 6.94 -1.75 10.31
N ALA A 172 5.92 -2.56 10.61
CA ALA A 172 6.07 -3.94 11.04
C ALA A 172 6.80 -4.81 9.99
N GLN A 173 6.51 -4.62 8.71
CA GLN A 173 7.22 -5.30 7.61
C GLN A 173 8.72 -4.99 7.65
N ARG A 174 9.09 -3.73 7.90
CA ARG A 174 10.50 -3.34 8.06
C ARG A 174 11.12 -3.96 9.31
N GLN A 175 10.41 -4.03 10.43
CA GLN A 175 10.88 -4.77 11.61
C GLN A 175 11.12 -6.24 11.26
N GLN A 176 10.16 -6.89 10.60
CA GLN A 176 10.30 -8.27 10.16
C GLN A 176 11.50 -8.44 9.22
N ALA A 177 11.70 -7.55 8.26
CA ALA A 177 12.85 -7.57 7.36
C ALA A 177 14.18 -7.53 8.12
N ILE A 178 14.33 -6.59 9.06
CA ILE A 178 15.54 -6.49 9.92
C ILE A 178 15.78 -7.79 10.70
N LEU A 179 14.72 -8.36 11.29
CA LEU A 179 14.83 -9.58 12.10
C LEU A 179 15.13 -10.81 11.25
N HIS A 180 14.60 -10.89 10.02
CA HIS A 180 14.90 -11.96 9.09
C HIS A 180 16.31 -11.87 8.48
N GLU A 181 16.97 -10.71 8.49
CA GLU A 181 18.41 -10.65 8.21
C GLU A 181 19.26 -11.33 9.29
N LEU A 182 18.71 -11.51 10.50
CA LEU A 182 19.31 -12.28 11.60
C LEU A 182 19.02 -13.78 11.52
N HIS A 183 18.31 -14.26 10.48
CA HIS A 183 17.95 -15.66 10.35
C HIS A 183 19.18 -16.53 10.06
N TRP A 184 19.39 -17.53 10.92
CA TRP A 184 20.35 -18.61 10.74
C TRP A 184 19.79 -19.89 11.33
N ARG A 185 20.32 -21.04 10.92
CA ARG A 185 19.91 -22.35 11.43
C ARG A 185 21.13 -23.18 11.78
N TRP A 186 20.99 -24.02 12.80
CA TRP A 186 21.95 -25.06 13.13
C TRP A 186 21.92 -26.12 12.02
N PRO A 187 23.07 -26.57 11.49
CA PRO A 187 23.07 -27.61 10.46
C PRO A 187 22.57 -28.95 11.02
N GLU A 188 21.72 -29.64 10.25
CA GLU A 188 21.29 -30.99 10.60
C GLU A 188 22.48 -31.96 10.56
N GLY A 189 22.79 -32.63 11.67
CA GLY A 189 23.89 -33.59 11.76
C GLY A 189 25.19 -33.02 12.35
N VAL A 190 26.08 -33.92 12.77
CA VAL A 190 27.37 -33.58 13.43
C VAL A 190 28.53 -33.56 12.41
N GLU A 191 28.26 -33.80 11.13
CA GLU A 191 29.29 -33.86 10.09
C GLU A 191 29.73 -32.46 9.66
N LEU A 192 31.04 -32.31 9.44
CA LEU A 192 31.70 -31.08 8.95
C LEU A 192 31.25 -30.67 7.53
N GLU A 193 30.45 -31.50 6.85
CA GLU A 193 29.99 -31.24 5.49
C GLU A 193 28.81 -30.26 5.48
N ALA A 194 28.85 -29.31 4.53
CA ALA A 194 27.81 -28.30 4.44
C ALA A 194 26.46 -28.93 4.05
N THR A 195 25.47 -28.84 4.92
CA THR A 195 24.11 -29.30 4.65
C THR A 195 23.32 -28.23 3.89
N THR A 196 22.28 -28.68 3.19
CA THR A 196 21.37 -27.76 2.50
C THR A 196 20.24 -27.40 3.45
N ALA A 197 20.04 -26.12 3.69
CA ALA A 197 18.96 -25.60 4.51
C ALA A 197 18.09 -24.62 3.72
N THR A 198 16.85 -24.43 4.16
CA THR A 198 15.97 -23.37 3.70
C THR A 198 15.80 -22.30 4.76
N GLY A 199 15.59 -21.06 4.32
CA GLY A 199 15.37 -19.91 5.20
C GLY A 199 14.69 -18.76 4.46
N GLN A 200 14.53 -17.64 5.15
CA GLN A 200 13.86 -16.45 4.64
C GLN A 200 14.64 -15.20 5.05
N ASN A 201 14.82 -14.25 4.12
CA ASN A 201 15.39 -12.92 4.37
C ASN A 201 14.48 -11.83 3.76
N ALA A 202 14.91 -10.57 3.74
CA ALA A 202 14.12 -9.48 3.15
C ALA A 202 13.95 -9.56 1.62
N THR A 203 14.64 -10.46 0.92
CA THR A 203 14.54 -10.65 -0.54
C THR A 203 13.56 -11.77 -0.91
N GLY A 204 13.57 -12.86 -0.16
CA GLY A 204 12.80 -14.04 -0.51
C GLY A 204 13.00 -15.23 0.41
N GLU A 205 12.31 -16.31 0.08
CA GLU A 205 12.65 -17.65 0.54
C GLU A 205 13.86 -18.14 -0.22
N TYR A 206 14.83 -18.72 0.48
CA TYR A 206 16.07 -19.16 -0.12
C TYR A 206 16.45 -20.58 0.30
N ARG A 207 17.29 -21.17 -0.55
CA ARG A 207 18.11 -22.34 -0.24
C ARG A 207 19.53 -21.88 0.03
N ALA A 208 20.16 -22.42 1.06
CA ALA A 208 21.53 -22.11 1.45
C ALA A 208 22.31 -23.38 1.77
N ARG A 209 23.64 -23.28 1.69
CA ARG A 209 24.56 -24.23 2.32
C ARG A 209 24.92 -23.71 3.70
N VAL A 210 24.78 -24.57 4.71
CA VAL A 210 25.11 -24.27 6.10
C VAL A 210 26.20 -25.24 6.55
N GLY A 211 27.29 -24.71 7.09
CA GLY A 211 28.40 -25.50 7.62
C GLY A 211 28.72 -25.12 9.05
N TYR A 212 29.28 -26.06 9.79
CA TYR A 212 29.69 -25.91 11.18
C TYR A 212 31.18 -26.17 11.33
N ASP A 213 31.89 -25.30 12.06
CA ASP A 213 33.29 -25.50 12.42
C ASP A 213 33.42 -25.67 13.96
N PRO A 214 33.65 -26.89 14.46
CA PRO A 214 33.84 -27.16 15.88
C PRO A 214 35.24 -26.77 16.41
N HIS A 215 36.20 -26.46 15.54
CA HIS A 215 37.61 -26.29 15.92
C HIS A 215 38.00 -24.84 16.24
N VAL A 216 37.03 -23.92 16.19
CA VAL A 216 37.20 -22.52 16.58
C VAL A 216 36.60 -22.31 17.97
N ASP A 217 37.22 -21.49 18.82
CA ASP A 217 36.67 -21.18 20.15
C ASP A 217 35.31 -20.50 20.03
N GLY A 218 34.27 -21.23 20.44
CA GLY A 218 32.87 -20.95 20.16
C GLY A 218 32.40 -21.60 18.86
N ALA A 219 31.29 -22.31 18.92
CA ALA A 219 30.68 -22.93 17.74
C ALA A 219 30.43 -21.88 16.63
N ILE A 220 31.08 -22.04 15.47
CA ILE A 220 30.88 -21.15 14.31
C ILE A 220 29.98 -21.84 13.29
N VAL A 221 28.94 -21.14 12.87
CA VAL A 221 28.07 -21.56 11.78
C VAL A 221 28.22 -20.59 10.60
N GLN A 222 28.40 -21.13 9.40
CA GLN A 222 28.47 -20.34 8.17
C GLN A 222 27.30 -20.67 7.26
N ARG A 223 26.65 -19.64 6.70
CA ARG A 223 25.58 -19.78 5.69
C ARG A 223 25.99 -19.11 4.39
N ARG A 224 25.74 -19.78 3.26
CA ARG A 224 25.86 -19.21 1.91
C ARG A 224 24.59 -19.47 1.12
N ILE A 225 23.88 -18.42 0.71
CA ILE A 225 22.69 -18.52 -0.13
C ILE A 225 23.08 -19.02 -1.53
N THR A 226 22.38 -20.04 -2.03
CA THR A 226 22.64 -20.65 -3.33
C THR A 226 21.52 -20.42 -4.35
N ALA A 227 20.27 -20.24 -3.90
CA ALA A 227 19.13 -19.92 -4.76
C ALA A 227 18.01 -19.24 -3.96
N TYR A 228 17.21 -18.41 -4.61
CA TYR A 228 15.90 -17.99 -4.10
C TYR A 228 14.83 -18.92 -4.67
N THR A 229 14.01 -19.53 -3.81
CA THR A 229 12.89 -20.40 -4.22
C THR A 229 11.63 -19.59 -4.48
N THR A 230 11.41 -18.56 -3.67
CA THR A 230 10.31 -17.60 -3.78
C THR A 230 10.90 -16.21 -3.57
N ARG A 231 10.49 -15.23 -4.37
CA ARG A 231 10.88 -13.82 -4.17
C ARG A 231 9.65 -13.05 -3.73
N TRP A 232 9.84 -12.12 -2.81
CA TRP A 232 8.74 -11.28 -2.33
C TRP A 232 8.26 -10.30 -3.40
N ASP A 233 9.17 -9.82 -4.24
CA ASP A 233 8.82 -9.08 -5.45
C ASP A 233 8.79 -10.03 -6.66
N GLU A 234 7.59 -10.33 -7.15
CA GLU A 234 7.37 -11.20 -8.31
C GLU A 234 8.02 -10.69 -9.60
N HIS A 235 8.25 -9.37 -9.69
CA HIS A 235 8.87 -8.73 -10.86
C HIS A 235 10.40 -8.71 -10.76
N SER A 236 10.95 -8.98 -9.57
CA SER A 236 12.39 -9.05 -9.38
C SER A 236 12.91 -10.30 -10.07
N ASP A 237 13.96 -10.15 -10.87
CA ASP A 237 14.69 -11.27 -11.46
C ASP A 237 15.96 -11.63 -10.65
N ALA A 238 16.08 -11.08 -9.43
CA ALA A 238 17.23 -11.22 -8.57
C ALA A 238 17.67 -12.68 -8.39
N GLN A 239 18.97 -12.91 -8.61
CA GLN A 239 19.69 -14.13 -8.34
C GLN A 239 20.74 -13.88 -7.25
N PRO A 240 21.06 -14.87 -6.41
CA PRO A 240 22.11 -14.71 -5.41
C PRO A 240 23.48 -14.51 -6.07
N GLY A 241 24.23 -13.54 -5.58
CA GLY A 241 25.62 -13.28 -5.90
C GLY A 241 26.56 -13.86 -4.84
N ALA A 242 27.52 -13.07 -4.38
CA ALA A 242 28.35 -13.45 -3.24
C ALA A 242 27.52 -13.41 -1.95
N SER A 243 27.49 -14.52 -1.20
CA SER A 243 26.78 -14.62 0.08
C SER A 243 27.66 -15.33 1.11
N LEU A 244 27.80 -14.72 2.28
CA LEU A 244 28.43 -15.32 3.45
C LEU A 244 27.87 -14.66 4.72
N LEU A 245 27.27 -15.46 5.58
CA LEU A 245 26.94 -15.11 6.96
C LEU A 245 27.75 -15.99 7.89
N THR A 246 28.41 -15.40 8.87
CA THR A 246 29.14 -16.09 9.94
C THR A 246 28.47 -15.79 11.26
N VAL A 247 28.09 -16.84 11.99
CA VAL A 247 27.46 -16.77 13.30
C VAL A 247 28.38 -17.41 14.31
N ARG A 248 28.70 -16.69 15.38
CA ARG A 248 29.38 -17.24 16.55
C ARG A 248 28.33 -17.52 17.62
N VAL A 249 28.19 -18.78 17.98
CA VAL A 249 27.32 -19.23 19.05
C VAL A 249 28.00 -18.96 20.38
N GLY A 250 27.28 -18.33 21.31
CA GLY A 250 27.80 -17.97 22.64
C GLY A 250 27.23 -18.86 23.74
N ASP A 251 27.46 -18.42 24.98
CA ASP A 251 26.87 -19.03 26.17
C ASP A 251 25.35 -18.83 26.24
N GLY A 252 24.82 -17.77 25.61
CA GLY A 252 23.38 -17.52 25.48
C GLY A 252 22.69 -18.50 24.53
N SER A 253 21.37 -18.61 24.60
CA SER A 253 20.59 -19.64 23.87
C SER A 253 20.20 -19.27 22.43
N TRP A 254 20.71 -18.16 21.89
CA TRP A 254 20.61 -17.84 20.46
C TRP A 254 22.00 -17.73 19.82
N PHE A 255 22.65 -16.57 19.83
CA PHE A 255 24.02 -16.39 19.34
C PHE A 255 24.78 -15.33 20.14
N ALA A 256 26.11 -15.28 20.02
CA ALA A 256 26.95 -14.21 20.59
C ALA A 256 27.18 -13.08 19.59
N SER A 257 27.47 -13.41 18.34
CA SER A 257 27.68 -12.41 17.29
C SER A 257 27.38 -12.98 15.90
N MET A 258 27.06 -12.09 14.97
CA MET A 258 26.74 -12.40 13.59
C MET A 258 27.33 -11.32 12.69
N LEU A 259 27.98 -11.74 11.60
CA LEU A 259 28.48 -10.85 10.57
C LEU A 259 28.22 -11.48 9.20
N GLY A 260 27.58 -10.76 8.30
CA GLY A 260 27.28 -11.28 6.99
C GLY A 260 27.12 -10.26 5.89
N THR A 261 27.20 -10.75 4.66
CA THR A 261 26.89 -9.99 3.47
C THR A 261 26.25 -10.89 2.42
N ASP A 262 25.15 -10.43 1.85
CA ASP A 262 24.44 -11.08 0.75
C ASP A 262 24.35 -10.09 -0.42
N GLU A 263 24.88 -10.50 -1.58
CA GLU A 263 24.73 -9.78 -2.84
C GLU A 263 23.60 -10.43 -3.65
N THR A 264 22.78 -9.61 -4.30
CA THR A 264 21.81 -10.05 -5.30
C THR A 264 22.08 -9.34 -6.63
N ARG A 265 21.84 -10.04 -7.73
CA ARG A 265 22.06 -9.56 -9.10
C ARG A 265 20.78 -9.74 -9.90
N GLY A 266 20.28 -8.67 -10.49
CA GLY A 266 19.17 -8.68 -11.45
C GLY A 266 19.57 -8.02 -12.76
N THR A 267 18.67 -8.04 -13.73
CA THR A 267 18.80 -7.31 -15.01
C THR A 267 18.98 -5.81 -14.80
N ASN A 268 18.33 -5.26 -13.78
CA ASN A 268 18.28 -3.83 -13.54
C ASN A 268 19.35 -3.32 -12.57
N GLY A 269 20.22 -4.19 -12.04
CA GLY A 269 21.27 -3.78 -11.12
C GLY A 269 21.73 -4.84 -10.14
N ARG A 270 22.41 -4.39 -9.07
CA ARG A 270 22.88 -5.23 -7.97
C ARG A 270 22.51 -4.60 -6.65
N ALA A 271 22.17 -5.43 -5.67
CA ALA A 271 22.02 -5.00 -4.29
C ALA A 271 22.97 -5.78 -3.39
N ARG A 272 23.43 -5.14 -2.32
CA ARG A 272 24.22 -5.75 -1.26
C ARG A 272 23.54 -5.44 0.06
N VAL A 273 23.25 -6.48 0.84
CA VAL A 273 22.80 -6.36 2.22
C VAL A 273 23.94 -6.82 3.12
N SER A 274 24.29 -6.00 4.12
CA SER A 274 25.28 -6.32 5.14
C SER A 274 24.61 -6.30 6.51
N VAL A 275 24.89 -7.33 7.31
CA VAL A 275 24.35 -7.49 8.66
C VAL A 275 25.49 -7.64 9.66
N GLU A 276 25.37 -6.94 10.78
CA GLU A 276 26.23 -7.08 11.95
C GLU A 276 25.34 -7.11 13.19
N ALA A 277 25.47 -8.14 14.03
CA ALA A 277 24.78 -8.20 15.31
C ALA A 277 25.72 -8.73 16.39
N THR A 278 25.73 -8.11 17.57
CA THR A 278 26.57 -8.54 18.70
C THR A 278 25.78 -8.46 19.99
N ALA A 279 25.88 -9.50 20.82
CA ALA A 279 25.25 -9.52 22.14
C ALA A 279 25.79 -8.38 23.02
N VAL A 280 24.88 -7.69 23.69
CA VAL A 280 25.17 -6.58 24.62
C VAL A 280 24.49 -6.84 25.96
N PRO A 281 24.92 -6.17 27.05
CA PRO A 281 24.26 -6.33 28.35
C PRO A 281 22.78 -5.94 28.30
N VAL A 282 21.91 -6.78 28.87
CA VAL A 282 20.48 -6.51 29.00
C VAL A 282 20.27 -5.37 30.01
N ARG A 283 19.45 -4.37 29.66
CA ARG A 283 19.02 -3.33 30.59
C ARG A 283 17.86 -3.82 31.46
N GLY A 284 17.84 -3.49 32.74
CA GLY A 284 16.78 -3.93 33.67
C GLY A 284 15.37 -3.47 33.30
N ASP A 285 15.24 -2.39 32.53
CA ASP A 285 13.98 -1.81 32.04
C ASP A 285 13.69 -2.14 30.56
N ALA A 286 14.48 -3.05 29.97
CA ALA A 286 14.47 -3.37 28.54
C ALA A 286 13.09 -3.75 27.96
N LEU A 287 12.18 -4.30 28.75
CA LEU A 287 10.84 -4.66 28.25
C LEU A 287 9.74 -4.19 29.19
N ALA A 288 10.01 -3.13 29.96
CA ALA A 288 9.02 -2.51 30.82
C ALA A 288 7.83 -2.00 30.00
N GLY A 289 6.62 -2.38 30.40
CA GLY A 289 5.36 -1.98 29.73
C GLY A 289 5.05 -2.71 28.42
N VAL A 290 5.91 -3.62 27.96
CA VAL A 290 5.65 -4.40 26.75
C VAL A 290 4.62 -5.51 27.04
N PRO A 291 3.46 -5.54 26.35
CA PRO A 291 2.45 -6.58 26.58
C PRO A 291 3.00 -7.98 26.27
N THR A 292 2.75 -8.95 27.15
CA THR A 292 3.18 -10.35 26.95
C THR A 292 2.06 -11.26 26.47
N ASP A 293 0.80 -10.81 26.56
CA ASP A 293 -0.34 -11.57 26.04
C ASP A 293 -0.33 -11.54 24.51
N THR A 294 -0.41 -12.73 23.91
CA THR A 294 -0.47 -12.95 22.46
C THR A 294 -1.66 -12.27 21.80
N SER A 295 -2.74 -11.96 22.54
CA SER A 295 -3.91 -11.25 22.02
C SER A 295 -3.60 -9.82 21.51
N HIS A 296 -2.49 -9.22 21.97
CA HIS A 296 -2.02 -7.92 21.50
C HIS A 296 -1.23 -7.99 20.19
N TYR A 297 -1.03 -9.19 19.62
CA TYR A 297 -0.17 -9.40 18.47
C TYR A 297 -0.88 -10.17 17.35
N VAL A 298 -0.52 -9.86 16.10
CA VAL A 298 -1.07 -10.50 14.91
C VAL A 298 0.05 -11.25 14.20
N TRP A 299 -0.04 -12.58 14.17
CA TRP A 299 0.89 -13.45 13.46
C TRP A 299 0.61 -13.38 11.96
N GLU A 300 1.53 -12.81 11.20
CA GLU A 300 1.44 -12.73 9.74
C GLU A 300 2.83 -12.58 9.12
N ASN A 301 2.99 -13.09 7.91
CA ASN A 301 4.18 -12.84 7.12
C ASN A 301 3.94 -11.60 6.24
N LEU A 302 4.57 -10.48 6.61
CA LEU A 302 4.42 -9.21 5.90
C LEU A 302 5.39 -9.10 4.72
N LEU A 303 6.45 -9.89 4.67
CA LEU A 303 7.49 -9.77 3.63
C LEU A 303 6.97 -9.89 2.19
N PRO A 304 6.02 -10.80 1.85
CA PRO A 304 5.46 -10.90 0.50
C PRO A 304 4.53 -9.74 0.11
N LEU A 305 4.10 -8.91 1.07
CA LEU A 305 3.09 -7.88 0.83
C LEU A 305 3.73 -6.60 0.31
N ARG A 306 3.11 -5.96 -0.68
CA ARG A 306 3.50 -4.60 -1.10
C ARG A 306 2.82 -3.57 -0.23
N LEU A 307 3.50 -3.20 0.86
CA LEU A 307 2.99 -2.24 1.84
C LEU A 307 3.72 -0.91 1.67
N GLU A 308 2.98 0.14 1.34
CA GLU A 308 3.51 1.49 1.36
C GLU A 308 3.35 2.07 2.76
N ALA A 309 4.46 2.38 3.43
CA ALA A 309 4.40 3.20 4.63
C ALA A 309 3.97 4.59 4.20
N ARG A 310 2.78 5.02 4.62
CA ARG A 310 2.34 6.40 4.44
C ARG A 310 3.10 7.26 5.44
N GLU A 311 4.39 7.47 5.18
CA GLU A 311 5.18 8.41 5.93
C GLU A 311 4.65 9.82 5.63
N PRO A 312 4.34 10.64 6.65
CA PRO A 312 4.06 12.05 6.46
C PRO A 312 5.09 12.62 5.52
N ARG A 313 4.65 13.23 4.42
CA ARG A 313 5.59 13.82 3.48
C ARG A 313 6.38 14.88 4.24
N ARG A 314 7.69 14.66 4.39
CA ARG A 314 8.60 15.64 5.02
C ARG A 314 8.39 17.02 4.41
N VAL A 315 8.45 18.03 5.26
CA VAL A 315 8.56 19.42 4.81
C VAL A 315 9.91 19.55 4.12
N THR A 316 9.88 19.72 2.80
CA THR A 316 11.09 19.90 1.99
C THR A 316 11.56 21.36 2.04
N GLN A 317 12.79 21.63 1.59
CA GLN A 317 13.25 23.00 1.40
C GLN A 317 12.33 23.76 0.43
N ASP A 318 11.92 23.12 -0.67
CA ASP A 318 10.95 23.69 -1.60
C ASP A 318 9.61 24.04 -0.93
N ASP A 319 9.14 23.24 0.03
CA ASP A 319 7.93 23.59 0.80
C ASP A 319 8.14 24.87 1.61
N LEU A 320 9.28 24.99 2.30
CA LEU A 320 9.61 26.16 3.10
C LEU A 320 9.70 27.41 2.23
N GLU A 321 10.32 27.30 1.05
CA GLU A 321 10.43 28.40 0.09
C GLU A 321 9.06 28.83 -0.44
N ARG A 322 8.18 27.88 -0.80
CA ARG A 322 6.81 28.20 -1.22
C ARG A 322 6.00 28.86 -0.11
N ARG A 323 6.09 28.35 1.13
CA ARG A 323 5.46 28.97 2.32
C ARG A 323 5.99 30.39 2.54
N GLN A 324 7.30 30.59 2.45
CA GLN A 324 7.91 31.92 2.59
C GLN A 324 7.46 32.88 1.48
N ALA A 325 7.26 32.38 0.25
CA ALA A 325 6.79 33.18 -0.87
C ALA A 325 5.37 33.71 -0.68
N VAL A 326 4.54 33.08 0.14
CA VAL A 326 3.15 33.49 0.42
C VAL A 326 2.93 34.03 1.83
N SER A 327 3.91 33.91 2.73
CA SER A 327 3.77 34.30 4.14
C SER A 327 3.49 35.80 4.34
N HIS A 328 3.87 36.64 3.38
CA HIS A 328 3.64 38.09 3.45
C HIS A 328 2.23 38.52 3.01
N LEU A 329 1.47 37.64 2.32
CA LEU A 329 0.13 37.96 1.83
C LEU A 329 -0.84 38.14 3.00
N SER A 330 -1.86 38.98 2.79
CA SER A 330 -3.08 39.02 3.60
C SER A 330 -4.06 37.92 3.19
N LEU A 331 -5.10 37.70 4.01
CA LEU A 331 -6.16 36.74 3.68
C LEU A 331 -6.87 37.12 2.38
N ASP A 332 -7.29 38.38 2.25
CA ASP A 332 -8.02 38.88 1.08
C ASP A 332 -7.19 38.70 -0.20
N GLU A 333 -5.89 39.05 -0.17
CA GLU A 333 -5.00 38.86 -1.32
C GLU A 333 -4.86 37.38 -1.70
N SER A 334 -4.78 36.47 -0.72
CA SER A 334 -4.68 35.03 -0.96
C SER A 334 -5.97 34.47 -1.54
N VAL A 335 -7.12 34.88 -1.01
CA VAL A 335 -8.46 34.50 -1.50
C VAL A 335 -8.68 35.03 -2.92
N ASP A 336 -8.34 36.28 -3.21
CA ASP A 336 -8.46 36.86 -4.55
C ASP A 336 -7.62 36.11 -5.59
N ARG A 337 -6.40 35.72 -5.23
CA ARG A 337 -5.54 34.90 -6.11
C ARG A 337 -6.14 33.52 -6.35
N PHE A 338 -6.62 32.88 -5.29
CA PHE A 338 -7.29 31.58 -5.37
C PHE A 338 -8.53 31.64 -6.27
N LEU A 339 -9.42 32.61 -6.04
CA LEU A 339 -10.62 32.82 -6.87
C LEU A 339 -10.27 33.20 -8.31
N GLY A 340 -9.21 33.98 -8.51
CA GLY A 340 -8.68 34.29 -9.84
C GLY A 340 -8.26 33.05 -10.62
N ARG A 341 -7.68 32.03 -9.97
CA ARG A 341 -7.31 30.75 -10.59
C ARG A 341 -8.56 29.93 -10.96
N VAL A 342 -9.57 29.91 -10.08
CA VAL A 342 -10.87 29.28 -10.37
C VAL A 342 -11.52 29.93 -11.60
N ALA A 343 -11.55 31.27 -11.65
CA ALA A 343 -12.14 32.02 -12.76
C ALA A 343 -11.43 31.78 -14.10
N ARG A 344 -10.12 31.49 -14.07
CA ARG A 344 -9.34 31.10 -15.26
C ARG A 344 -9.48 29.62 -15.64
N ASN A 345 -10.23 28.83 -14.87
CA ASN A 345 -10.43 27.40 -15.09
C ASN A 345 -9.10 26.62 -15.21
N GLU A 346 -8.14 26.92 -14.31
CA GLU A 346 -6.83 26.24 -14.26
C GLU A 346 -6.92 24.74 -13.89
N GLY A 347 -8.14 24.23 -13.69
CA GLY A 347 -8.40 22.89 -13.20
C GLY A 347 -8.14 22.76 -11.70
N LEU A 348 -8.62 21.66 -11.12
CA LEU A 348 -8.53 21.42 -9.67
C LEU A 348 -7.07 21.53 -9.19
N ALA A 349 -6.14 20.84 -9.86
CA ALA A 349 -4.73 20.80 -9.45
C ALA A 349 -3.96 22.12 -9.61
N GLY A 350 -4.42 23.03 -10.47
CA GLY A 350 -3.81 24.36 -10.61
C GLY A 350 -4.31 25.36 -9.56
N THR A 351 -5.42 25.06 -8.88
CA THR A 351 -6.15 26.06 -8.09
C THR A 351 -5.75 26.10 -6.63
N TRP A 352 -5.74 24.94 -5.94
CA TRP A 352 -5.57 24.86 -4.49
C TRP A 352 -4.13 24.96 -3.94
N PRO A 353 -3.03 24.64 -4.67
CA PRO A 353 -1.70 24.53 -4.05
C PRO A 353 -1.20 25.81 -3.35
N GLU A 354 -1.36 26.98 -3.97
CA GLU A 354 -0.92 28.26 -3.37
C GLU A 354 -1.70 28.57 -2.08
N LEU A 355 -2.99 28.24 -2.04
CA LEU A 355 -3.82 28.40 -0.85
C LEU A 355 -3.39 27.44 0.26
N THR A 356 -3.02 26.20 -0.07
CA THR A 356 -2.41 25.27 0.90
C THR A 356 -1.12 25.83 1.47
N ASP A 357 -0.19 26.27 0.61
CA ASP A 357 1.09 26.84 1.05
C ASP A 357 0.85 28.07 1.95
N TYR A 358 -0.18 28.88 1.66
CA TYR A 358 -0.59 30.03 2.48
C TYR A 358 -1.12 29.60 3.85
N LEU A 359 -2.01 28.61 3.92
CA LEU A 359 -2.55 28.09 5.17
C LEU A 359 -1.47 27.43 6.04
N GLU A 360 -0.46 26.79 5.42
CA GLU A 360 0.70 26.28 6.16
C GLU A 360 1.63 27.39 6.67
N ALA A 361 1.72 28.52 5.95
CA ALA A 361 2.52 29.68 6.35
C ALA A 361 1.83 30.57 7.39
N ARG A 362 0.49 30.57 7.40
CA ARG A 362 -0.40 31.40 8.23
C ARG A 362 -1.53 30.56 8.84
N PRO A 363 -1.25 29.58 9.72
CA PRO A 363 -2.29 28.67 10.23
C PRO A 363 -3.44 29.41 10.93
N GLU A 364 -3.16 30.55 11.56
CA GLU A 364 -4.13 31.41 12.23
C GLU A 364 -5.22 31.98 11.30
N GLN A 365 -4.99 31.98 9.98
CA GLN A 365 -5.92 32.49 8.97
C GLN A 365 -6.92 31.42 8.49
N THR A 366 -6.78 30.18 8.93
CA THR A 366 -7.65 29.07 8.55
C THR A 366 -9.09 29.30 9.00
N VAL A 367 -9.31 29.73 10.25
CA VAL A 367 -10.66 30.00 10.77
C VAL A 367 -11.31 31.20 10.07
N PRO A 368 -10.63 32.36 9.91
CA PRO A 368 -11.14 33.45 9.07
C PRO A 368 -11.54 33.02 7.65
N LEU A 369 -10.74 32.20 6.97
CA LEU A 369 -11.08 31.68 5.65
C LEU A 369 -12.37 30.84 5.64
N VAL A 370 -12.57 30.00 6.67
CA VAL A 370 -13.79 29.21 6.81
C VAL A 370 -15.01 30.09 7.13
N HIS A 371 -14.83 31.21 7.84
CA HIS A 371 -15.89 32.20 8.01
C HIS A 371 -16.38 32.74 6.66
N LEU A 372 -15.48 33.06 5.72
CA LEU A 372 -15.85 33.48 4.36
C LEU A 372 -16.69 32.41 3.63
N LEU A 373 -16.37 31.12 3.85
CA LEU A 373 -17.17 30.02 3.32
C LEU A 373 -18.57 29.97 3.94
N GLN A 374 -18.68 30.16 5.25
CA GLN A 374 -19.95 30.15 6.00
C GLN A 374 -20.85 31.35 5.64
N GLU A 375 -20.25 32.48 5.31
CA GLU A 375 -20.92 33.73 4.90
C GLU A 375 -21.27 33.76 3.41
N ASP A 376 -21.05 32.66 2.68
CA ASP A 376 -21.29 32.50 1.24
C ASP A 376 -20.46 33.47 0.36
N GLU A 377 -19.31 33.92 0.87
CA GLU A 377 -18.36 34.76 0.11
C GLU A 377 -17.45 33.91 -0.80
N ILE A 378 -17.36 32.59 -0.57
CA ILE A 378 -16.67 31.64 -1.44
C ILE A 378 -17.66 31.01 -2.44
N PRO A 379 -17.54 31.29 -3.75
CA PRO A 379 -18.44 30.75 -4.77
C PRO A 379 -18.44 29.22 -4.80
N GLU A 380 -19.60 28.61 -5.09
CA GLU A 380 -19.77 27.14 -5.16
C GLU A 380 -18.73 26.45 -6.06
N ALA A 381 -18.36 27.07 -7.19
CA ALA A 381 -17.34 26.55 -8.10
C ALA A 381 -15.93 26.46 -7.48
N ALA A 382 -15.65 27.26 -6.47
CA ALA A 382 -14.37 27.31 -5.77
C ALA A 382 -14.31 26.36 -4.56
N ARG A 383 -15.47 26.01 -3.96
CA ARG A 383 -15.54 25.22 -2.73
C ARG A 383 -14.81 23.87 -2.82
N PRO A 384 -14.93 23.06 -3.88
CA PRO A 384 -14.15 21.81 -3.98
C PRO A 384 -12.63 22.04 -3.86
N SER A 385 -12.09 23.08 -4.50
CA SER A 385 -10.68 23.45 -4.41
C SER A 385 -10.29 23.95 -3.02
N LEU A 386 -11.19 24.65 -2.32
CA LEU A 386 -10.96 25.08 -0.94
C LEU A 386 -10.83 23.88 0.00
N TYR A 387 -11.72 22.89 -0.09
CA TYR A 387 -11.60 21.67 0.72
C TYR A 387 -10.36 20.85 0.38
N MET A 388 -9.93 20.84 -0.89
CA MET A 388 -8.61 20.29 -1.26
C MET A 388 -7.47 21.05 -0.59
N ALA A 389 -7.55 22.38 -0.54
CA ALA A 389 -6.52 23.20 0.07
C ALA A 389 -6.39 22.90 1.58
N LEU A 390 -7.54 22.85 2.28
CA LEU A 390 -7.65 22.49 3.69
C LEU A 390 -7.17 21.05 3.95
N SER A 391 -7.61 20.10 3.13
CA SER A 391 -7.21 18.68 3.20
C SER A 391 -5.69 18.53 3.16
N ARG A 392 -5.02 19.28 2.28
CA ARG A 392 -3.57 19.22 2.06
C ARG A 392 -2.75 20.10 3.01
N ALA A 393 -3.37 21.04 3.72
CA ALA A 393 -2.69 21.87 4.70
C ALA A 393 -2.35 21.05 5.95
N ARG A 394 -1.05 20.90 6.22
CA ARG A 394 -0.50 20.14 7.36
C ARG A 394 -0.48 20.99 8.64
N THR A 395 -1.64 21.52 9.02
CA THR A 395 -1.82 22.32 10.23
C THR A 395 -2.96 21.75 11.07
N GLU A 396 -2.84 21.87 12.40
CA GLU A 396 -3.89 21.46 13.33
C GLU A 396 -5.15 22.29 13.14
N GLU A 397 -5.02 23.56 12.74
CA GLU A 397 -6.13 24.46 12.44
C GLU A 397 -6.97 23.94 11.27
N ALA A 398 -6.32 23.46 10.19
CA ALA A 398 -7.01 22.91 9.02
C ALA A 398 -7.77 21.62 9.37
N LYS A 399 -7.14 20.73 10.14
CA LYS A 399 -7.79 19.54 10.69
C LYS A 399 -8.99 19.91 11.56
N ALA A 400 -8.81 20.84 12.49
CA ALA A 400 -9.84 21.24 13.44
C ALA A 400 -11.06 21.84 12.74
N VAL A 401 -10.88 22.72 11.75
CA VAL A 401 -12.02 23.29 11.01
C VAL A 401 -12.74 22.26 10.14
N LEU A 402 -12.01 21.33 9.50
CA LEU A 402 -12.64 20.25 8.73
C LEU A 402 -13.50 19.39 9.64
N PHE A 403 -12.98 19.01 10.82
CA PHE A 403 -13.74 18.21 11.76
C PHE A 403 -14.95 18.96 12.32
N ALA A 404 -14.79 20.26 12.64
CA ALA A 404 -15.87 21.11 13.10
C ALA A 404 -17.00 21.24 12.04
N ILE A 405 -16.66 21.48 10.77
CA ILE A 405 -17.64 21.54 9.68
C ILE A 405 -18.36 20.19 9.54
N ALA A 406 -17.63 19.08 9.62
CA ALA A 406 -18.25 17.76 9.51
C ALA A 406 -19.30 17.53 10.60
N GLN A 407 -19.02 17.98 11.83
CA GLN A 407 -19.87 17.85 13.03
C GLN A 407 -21.02 18.86 13.11
N ASP A 408 -20.91 19.99 12.42
CA ASP A 408 -21.92 21.05 12.48
C ASP A 408 -23.25 20.59 11.86
N GLY A 409 -24.25 20.40 12.72
CA GLY A 409 -25.60 20.02 12.31
C GLY A 409 -26.34 21.11 11.52
N ALA A 410 -25.89 22.37 11.59
CA ALA A 410 -26.45 23.47 10.82
C ALA A 410 -25.78 23.63 9.43
N ALA A 411 -24.59 23.05 9.23
CA ALA A 411 -23.90 23.12 7.96
C ALA A 411 -24.65 22.31 6.87
N PRO A 412 -24.66 22.78 5.60
CA PRO A 412 -25.25 22.03 4.50
C PRO A 412 -24.61 20.64 4.36
N ILE A 413 -25.42 19.62 4.05
CA ILE A 413 -24.97 18.22 3.90
C ILE A 413 -23.77 18.10 2.96
N ILE A 414 -23.77 18.85 1.85
CA ILE A 414 -22.67 18.82 0.89
C ILE A 414 -21.34 19.29 1.50
N GLU A 415 -21.36 20.27 2.39
CA GLU A 415 -20.15 20.79 3.05
C GLU A 415 -19.66 19.83 4.14
N ARG A 416 -20.59 19.21 4.88
CA ARG A 416 -20.27 18.15 5.84
C ARG A 416 -19.62 16.95 5.13
N THR A 417 -20.16 16.55 3.99
CA THR A 417 -19.60 15.49 3.15
C THR A 417 -18.23 15.84 2.61
N ARG A 418 -18.05 17.05 2.06
CA ARG A 418 -16.73 17.53 1.59
C ARG A 418 -15.70 17.52 2.71
N ALA A 419 -16.09 17.94 3.91
CA ALA A 419 -15.22 17.92 5.07
C ALA A 419 -14.80 16.49 5.47
N MET A 420 -15.76 15.55 5.51
CA MET A 420 -15.47 14.13 5.75
C MET A 420 -14.47 13.57 4.72
N PHE A 421 -14.71 13.78 3.43
CA PHE A 421 -13.81 13.33 2.36
C PHE A 421 -12.46 14.06 2.33
N ALA A 422 -12.38 15.31 2.78
CA ALA A 422 -11.13 16.05 2.92
C ALA A 422 -10.22 15.47 4.02
N MET A 423 -10.78 14.71 4.97
CA MET A 423 -10.03 14.10 6.07
C MET A 423 -9.55 12.68 5.78
N VAL A 424 -10.20 11.91 4.88
CA VAL A 424 -9.95 10.45 4.72
C VAL A 424 -8.50 10.07 4.37
N ASP A 425 -7.72 11.02 3.83
CA ASP A 425 -6.35 10.82 3.39
C ASP A 425 -5.34 11.70 4.17
N ARG A 426 -5.78 12.35 5.25
CA ARG A 426 -4.87 13.03 6.16
C ARG A 426 -4.15 12.02 7.06
N ASP A 427 -2.90 12.32 7.39
CA ASP A 427 -2.02 11.52 8.26
C ASP A 427 -2.17 11.87 9.75
N ASP A 428 -2.75 13.03 10.05
CA ASP A 428 -2.98 13.56 11.40
C ASP A 428 -4.40 13.27 11.95
N VAL A 429 -5.20 12.47 11.24
CA VAL A 429 -6.53 11.99 11.67
C VAL A 429 -6.54 10.47 11.78
N GLY A 430 -7.32 9.93 12.74
CA GLY A 430 -7.34 8.49 12.96
C GLY A 430 -8.68 7.99 13.50
N LEU A 431 -8.61 7.17 14.56
CA LEU A 431 -9.75 6.41 15.07
C LEU A 431 -10.93 7.30 15.53
N ASP A 432 -10.66 8.49 16.05
CA ASP A 432 -11.66 9.46 16.49
C ASP A 432 -12.56 9.95 15.35
N VAL A 433 -11.96 10.33 14.22
CA VAL A 433 -12.68 10.72 13.00
C VAL A 433 -13.43 9.52 12.41
N ALA A 434 -12.82 8.33 12.42
CA ALA A 434 -13.47 7.11 11.96
C ALA A 434 -14.72 6.76 12.79
N GLN A 435 -14.64 6.87 14.12
CA GLN A 435 -15.77 6.67 15.04
C GLN A 435 -16.87 7.70 14.81
N TYR A 436 -16.51 8.96 14.55
CA TYR A 436 -17.48 9.98 14.18
C TYR A 436 -18.24 9.60 12.89
N MET A 437 -17.51 9.23 11.82
CA MET A 437 -18.12 8.80 10.56
C MET A 437 -18.98 7.55 10.74
N GLN A 438 -18.56 6.58 11.57
CA GLN A 438 -19.37 5.42 11.92
C GLN A 438 -20.68 5.85 12.59
N SER A 439 -20.62 6.70 13.61
CA SER A 439 -21.82 7.18 14.30
C SER A 439 -22.79 7.87 13.36
N THR A 440 -22.27 8.66 12.41
CA THR A 440 -23.05 9.35 11.38
C THR A 440 -23.66 8.37 10.38
N ALA A 441 -22.91 7.34 9.96
CA ALA A 441 -23.38 6.29 9.06
C ALA A 441 -24.48 5.39 9.68
N MET A 442 -24.53 5.33 11.02
CA MET A 442 -25.46 4.52 11.78
C MET A 442 -26.73 5.26 12.19
N VAL A 443 -26.84 6.57 11.92
CA VAL A 443 -28.05 7.33 12.24
C VAL A 443 -29.25 6.71 11.51
N ASP A 444 -30.33 6.47 12.26
CA ASP A 444 -31.61 6.09 11.69
C ASP A 444 -32.21 7.33 11.02
N ALA A 445 -32.37 7.26 9.69
CA ALA A 445 -32.93 8.35 8.92
C ALA A 445 -34.43 8.54 9.20
N GLY A 446 -35.16 7.52 9.69
CA GLY A 446 -36.60 7.64 9.95
C GLY A 446 -37.42 8.10 8.73
N GLY A 447 -36.91 7.88 7.51
CA GLY A 447 -37.48 8.38 6.26
C GLY A 447 -37.01 9.77 5.81
N ASP A 448 -36.16 10.46 6.56
CA ASP A 448 -35.54 11.72 6.14
C ASP A 448 -34.42 11.47 5.12
N GLY A 449 -34.70 11.79 3.86
CA GLY A 449 -33.75 11.58 2.75
C GLY A 449 -32.45 12.37 2.88
N ALA A 450 -32.46 13.50 3.60
CA ALA A 450 -31.28 14.30 3.89
C ALA A 450 -30.32 13.54 4.84
N THR A 451 -30.86 13.07 5.97
CA THR A 451 -30.14 12.24 6.94
C THR A 451 -29.62 10.95 6.30
N GLU A 452 -30.43 10.29 5.48
CA GLU A 452 -30.03 9.07 4.76
C GLU A 452 -28.88 9.33 3.77
N THR A 453 -28.93 10.47 3.06
CA THR A 453 -27.84 10.88 2.15
C THR A 453 -26.55 11.07 2.94
N LEU A 454 -26.60 11.80 4.06
CA LEU A 454 -25.42 12.01 4.90
C LEU A 454 -24.88 10.70 5.47
N ALA A 455 -25.74 9.80 5.96
CA ALA A 455 -25.35 8.50 6.50
C ALA A 455 -24.64 7.65 5.42
N ARG A 456 -25.16 7.65 4.19
CA ARG A 456 -24.50 7.00 3.05
C ARG A 456 -23.12 7.58 2.78
N GLU A 457 -23.01 8.91 2.67
CA GLU A 457 -21.73 9.55 2.36
C GLU A 457 -20.69 9.34 3.48
N ALA A 458 -21.12 9.35 4.74
CA ALA A 458 -20.27 9.02 5.89
C ALA A 458 -19.75 7.58 5.83
N LEU A 459 -20.58 6.61 5.43
CA LEU A 459 -20.13 5.21 5.26
C LEU A 459 -19.12 5.07 4.12
N LEU A 460 -19.32 5.78 3.01
CA LEU A 460 -18.38 5.79 1.88
C LEU A 460 -17.04 6.45 2.25
N ALA A 461 -17.09 7.57 2.99
CA ALA A 461 -15.90 8.25 3.51
C ALA A 461 -15.15 7.36 4.51
N LEU A 462 -15.85 6.69 5.43
CA LEU A 462 -15.26 5.75 6.37
C LEU A 462 -14.58 4.57 5.67
N GLY A 463 -15.23 3.99 4.65
CA GLY A 463 -14.62 2.95 3.83
C GLY A 463 -13.38 3.45 3.05
N ALA A 464 -13.41 4.70 2.57
CA ALA A 464 -12.25 5.31 1.91
C ALA A 464 -11.10 5.56 2.89
N MET A 465 -11.39 6.03 4.10
CA MET A 465 -10.41 6.24 5.17
C MET A 465 -9.75 4.92 5.55
N ALA A 466 -10.54 3.87 5.79
CA ALA A 466 -10.03 2.53 6.09
C ALA A 466 -9.12 1.98 4.98
N GLY A 467 -9.49 2.16 3.70
CA GLY A 467 -8.67 1.71 2.57
C GLY A 467 -7.42 2.56 2.31
N LEU A 468 -7.46 3.86 2.63
CA LEU A 468 -6.36 4.79 2.36
C LEU A 468 -5.34 4.90 3.50
N GLN A 469 -5.74 4.63 4.73
CA GLN A 469 -4.85 4.66 5.90
C GLN A 469 -4.28 3.27 6.26
N ASP A 470 -4.88 2.19 5.75
CA ASP A 470 -4.48 0.79 6.03
C ASP A 470 -4.30 0.49 7.53
N ASP A 471 -5.13 1.13 8.36
CA ASP A 471 -5.17 0.94 9.81
C ASP A 471 -6.26 -0.10 10.17
N ASP A 472 -5.89 -1.12 10.93
CA ASP A 472 -6.79 -2.22 11.29
C ASP A 472 -7.92 -1.78 12.23
N ALA A 473 -7.67 -0.84 13.14
CA ALA A 473 -8.69 -0.34 14.05
C ALA A 473 -9.73 0.48 13.28
N ILE A 474 -9.30 1.32 12.36
CA ILE A 474 -10.19 2.07 11.45
C ILE A 474 -10.95 1.10 10.53
N THR A 475 -10.26 0.10 9.99
CA THR A 475 -10.89 -0.96 9.18
C THR A 475 -11.95 -1.71 9.99
N ALA A 476 -11.68 -2.05 11.25
CA ALA A 476 -12.65 -2.72 12.12
C ALA A 476 -13.89 -1.85 12.36
N VAL A 477 -13.70 -0.56 12.66
CA VAL A 477 -14.81 0.43 12.81
C VAL A 477 -15.64 0.51 11.53
N ALA A 478 -14.99 0.60 10.37
CA ALA A 478 -15.65 0.61 9.07
C ALA A 478 -16.46 -0.66 8.84
N MET A 479 -15.88 -1.83 9.13
CA MET A 479 -16.55 -3.11 8.93
C MET A 479 -17.75 -3.32 9.84
N VAL A 480 -17.73 -2.81 11.08
CA VAL A 480 -18.93 -2.80 11.95
C VAL A 480 -20.07 -2.00 11.30
N ALA A 481 -19.77 -0.81 10.77
CA ALA A 481 -20.77 0.03 10.11
C ALA A 481 -21.31 -0.64 8.82
N VAL A 482 -20.42 -1.27 8.04
CA VAL A 482 -20.78 -2.06 6.86
C VAL A 482 -21.71 -3.21 7.23
N ASP A 483 -21.35 -4.02 8.22
CA ASP A 483 -22.12 -5.21 8.60
C ASP A 483 -23.53 -4.84 9.08
N GLN A 484 -23.65 -3.76 9.85
CA GLN A 484 -24.95 -3.22 10.25
C GLN A 484 -25.76 -2.68 9.07
N ARG A 485 -25.11 -1.98 8.12
CA ARG A 485 -25.79 -1.48 6.92
C ARG A 485 -26.28 -2.63 6.05
N LEU A 486 -25.48 -3.68 5.85
CA LEU A 486 -25.90 -4.89 5.12
C LEU A 486 -27.08 -5.58 5.81
N ALA A 487 -27.10 -5.62 7.15
CA ALA A 487 -28.16 -6.29 7.91
C ALA A 487 -29.50 -5.54 7.88
N ARG A 488 -29.48 -4.20 7.80
CA ARG A 488 -30.70 -3.37 7.84
C ARG A 488 -31.21 -2.92 6.47
N ALA A 489 -30.42 -3.07 5.42
CA ALA A 489 -30.78 -2.53 4.12
C ALA A 489 -31.98 -3.27 3.52
N GLU A 490 -33.01 -2.53 3.11
CA GLU A 490 -34.23 -3.06 2.53
C GLU A 490 -34.25 -2.93 1.00
N SER A 491 -33.25 -2.24 0.42
CA SER A 491 -33.15 -1.98 -1.02
C SER A 491 -31.73 -2.09 -1.57
N ALA A 492 -31.62 -2.35 -2.87
CA ALA A 492 -30.34 -2.32 -3.58
C ALA A 492 -29.64 -0.95 -3.48
N ALA A 493 -30.40 0.14 -3.38
CA ALA A 493 -29.86 1.49 -3.22
C ALA A 493 -29.15 1.65 -1.86
N GLU A 494 -29.73 1.14 -0.78
CA GLU A 494 -29.11 1.15 0.55
C GLU A 494 -27.88 0.24 0.61
N LEU A 495 -27.98 -0.96 0.03
CA LEU A 495 -26.87 -1.91 -0.07
C LEU A 495 -25.67 -1.33 -0.85
N SER A 496 -25.91 -0.50 -1.87
CA SER A 496 -24.85 0.09 -2.69
C SER A 496 -23.82 0.87 -1.87
N SER A 497 -24.23 1.47 -0.75
CA SER A 497 -23.34 2.20 0.16
C SER A 497 -22.40 1.29 0.94
N ALA A 498 -22.91 0.14 1.41
CA ALA A 498 -22.10 -0.87 2.08
C ALA A 498 -21.12 -1.52 1.11
N PHE A 499 -21.57 -1.91 -0.08
CA PHE A 499 -20.67 -2.44 -1.11
C PHE A 499 -19.68 -1.39 -1.60
N GLY A 500 -20.09 -0.13 -1.73
CA GLY A 500 -19.20 0.98 -2.04
C GLY A 500 -18.12 1.16 -0.98
N ALA A 501 -18.47 1.04 0.31
CA ALA A 501 -17.50 1.08 1.41
C ALA A 501 -16.55 -0.12 1.39
N ILE A 502 -17.04 -1.35 1.17
CA ILE A 502 -16.17 -2.54 0.97
C ILE A 502 -15.22 -2.32 -0.21
N GLY A 503 -15.73 -1.79 -1.32
CA GLY A 503 -14.93 -1.48 -2.51
C GLY A 503 -13.95 -0.33 -2.30
N ASN A 504 -14.23 0.59 -1.36
CA ASN A 504 -13.31 1.64 -0.96
C ASN A 504 -12.20 1.12 -0.03
N ILE A 505 -12.53 0.17 0.87
CA ILE A 505 -11.56 -0.54 1.71
C ILE A 505 -10.58 -1.34 0.83
N GLY A 506 -11.08 -1.99 -0.22
CA GLY A 506 -10.24 -2.61 -1.24
C GLY A 506 -9.51 -3.89 -0.81
N LYS A 507 -9.89 -4.53 0.31
CA LYS A 507 -9.26 -5.77 0.79
C LYS A 507 -10.10 -7.00 0.40
N SER A 508 -9.51 -7.93 -0.35
CA SER A 508 -10.16 -9.16 -0.85
C SER A 508 -10.71 -10.06 0.26
N GLN A 509 -10.13 -10.01 1.46
CA GLN A 509 -10.61 -10.71 2.67
C GLN A 509 -12.07 -10.39 3.06
N HIS A 510 -12.65 -9.31 2.54
CA HIS A 510 -14.05 -8.93 2.79
C HIS A 510 -15.05 -9.47 1.76
N LEU A 511 -14.58 -10.13 0.69
CA LEU A 511 -15.44 -10.77 -0.32
C LEU A 511 -16.45 -11.80 0.24
N PRO A 512 -16.16 -12.56 1.32
CA PRO A 512 -17.17 -13.43 1.93
C PRO A 512 -18.46 -12.72 2.35
N ARG A 513 -18.42 -11.41 2.64
CA ARG A 513 -19.62 -10.61 2.96
C ARG A 513 -20.45 -10.25 1.74
N VAL A 514 -19.81 -10.20 0.57
CA VAL A 514 -20.45 -9.89 -0.72
C VAL A 514 -21.08 -11.13 -1.33
N LEU A 515 -20.47 -12.30 -1.10
CA LEU A 515 -20.84 -13.57 -1.71
C LEU A 515 -22.36 -13.88 -1.69
N PRO A 516 -23.09 -13.74 -0.56
CA PRO A 516 -24.52 -14.05 -0.50
C PRO A 516 -25.36 -13.23 -1.49
N PHE A 517 -24.93 -12.00 -1.77
CA PHE A 517 -25.64 -11.06 -2.64
C PHE A 517 -25.32 -11.27 -4.12
N THR A 518 -24.31 -12.09 -4.46
CA THR A 518 -23.99 -12.43 -5.86
C THR A 518 -24.94 -13.46 -6.47
N THR A 519 -25.81 -14.06 -5.65
CA THR A 519 -26.82 -15.04 -6.05
C THR A 519 -28.23 -14.60 -5.68
N ASP A 520 -28.41 -13.35 -5.26
CA ASP A 520 -29.72 -12.79 -4.94
C ASP A 520 -30.66 -12.88 -6.15
N PRO A 521 -31.94 -13.27 -6.00
CA PRO A 521 -32.87 -13.30 -7.12
C PRO A 521 -33.04 -11.95 -7.82
N ASP A 522 -32.93 -10.83 -7.10
CA ASP A 522 -33.03 -9.49 -7.65
C ASP A 522 -31.72 -9.06 -8.35
N PRO A 523 -31.72 -8.85 -9.68
CA PRO A 523 -30.53 -8.42 -10.40
C PRO A 523 -30.01 -7.03 -9.96
N THR A 524 -30.84 -6.18 -9.35
CA THR A 524 -30.40 -4.87 -8.84
C THR A 524 -29.55 -5.01 -7.59
N VAL A 525 -29.85 -5.99 -6.72
CA VAL A 525 -29.02 -6.35 -5.56
C VAL A 525 -27.68 -6.91 -6.02
N ARG A 526 -27.70 -7.83 -6.99
CA ARG A 526 -26.47 -8.36 -7.60
C ARG A 526 -25.65 -7.28 -8.28
N GLU A 527 -26.30 -6.33 -8.97
CA GLU A 527 -25.61 -5.16 -9.53
C GLU A 527 -24.92 -4.35 -8.44
N ALA A 528 -25.61 -4.06 -7.32
CA ALA A 528 -25.04 -3.31 -6.21
C ALA A 528 -23.82 -4.02 -5.61
N ALA A 529 -23.86 -5.34 -5.47
CA ALA A 529 -22.75 -6.14 -4.95
C ALA A 529 -21.45 -5.96 -5.75
N ALA A 530 -21.55 -5.67 -7.05
CA ALA A 530 -20.37 -5.49 -7.90
C ALA A 530 -19.62 -4.18 -7.63
N PHE A 531 -20.15 -3.23 -6.84
CA PHE A 531 -19.39 -2.07 -6.37
C PHE A 531 -18.25 -2.46 -5.43
N ALA A 532 -18.36 -3.58 -4.73
CA ALA A 532 -17.37 -4.05 -3.77
C ALA A 532 -16.01 -4.40 -4.41
N LEU A 533 -15.95 -4.61 -5.73
CA LEU A 533 -14.73 -5.02 -6.42
C LEU A 533 -13.78 -3.86 -6.76
N ARG A 534 -14.22 -2.60 -6.61
CA ARG A 534 -13.62 -1.45 -7.30
C ARG A 534 -12.13 -1.23 -7.04
N ARG A 535 -11.64 -1.34 -5.80
CA ARG A 535 -10.22 -1.10 -5.45
C ARG A 535 -9.49 -2.33 -4.96
N MET A 536 -10.09 -3.51 -5.11
CA MET A 536 -9.41 -4.75 -4.77
C MET A 536 -8.29 -5.03 -5.76
N ASP A 537 -7.23 -5.67 -5.33
CA ASP A 537 -6.20 -6.15 -6.25
C ASP A 537 -6.83 -7.10 -7.29
N PRO A 538 -6.61 -6.89 -8.61
CA PRO A 538 -7.18 -7.75 -9.64
C PRO A 538 -6.78 -9.22 -9.53
N SER A 539 -5.57 -9.52 -9.06
CA SER A 539 -5.09 -10.90 -8.91
C SER A 539 -5.77 -11.60 -7.74
N GLU A 540 -5.94 -10.91 -6.61
CA GLU A 540 -6.61 -11.45 -5.42
C GLU A 540 -8.13 -11.63 -5.65
N ALA A 541 -8.78 -10.67 -6.30
CA ALA A 541 -10.22 -10.74 -6.58
C ALA A 541 -10.58 -11.64 -7.78
N GLY A 542 -9.60 -11.97 -8.63
CA GLY A 542 -9.76 -12.70 -9.88
C GLY A 542 -10.59 -13.99 -9.77
N PRO A 543 -10.28 -14.91 -8.84
CA PRO A 543 -11.05 -16.15 -8.67
C PRO A 543 -12.53 -15.90 -8.38
N PHE A 544 -12.84 -14.95 -7.47
CA PHE A 544 -14.21 -14.58 -7.12
C PHE A 544 -14.96 -13.99 -8.32
N VAL A 545 -14.31 -13.09 -9.06
CA VAL A 545 -14.88 -12.46 -10.26
C VAL A 545 -15.17 -13.49 -11.35
N ALA A 546 -14.23 -14.40 -11.61
CA ALA A 546 -14.40 -15.45 -12.60
C ALA A 546 -15.55 -16.40 -12.23
N GLU A 547 -15.62 -16.80 -10.96
CA GLU A 547 -16.71 -17.64 -10.46
C GLU A 547 -18.08 -16.95 -10.64
N TRP A 548 -18.18 -15.67 -10.29
CA TRP A 548 -19.42 -14.90 -10.44
C TRP A 548 -19.82 -14.74 -11.91
N LEU A 549 -18.90 -14.30 -12.77
CA LEU A 549 -19.18 -14.15 -14.21
C LEU A 549 -19.60 -15.47 -14.87
N SER A 550 -19.16 -16.63 -14.35
CA SER A 550 -19.47 -17.94 -14.93
C SER A 550 -20.94 -18.34 -14.76
N ARG A 551 -21.59 -17.83 -13.70
CA ARG A 551 -23.00 -18.10 -13.37
C ARG A 551 -23.93 -16.93 -13.70
N GLU A 552 -23.40 -15.72 -13.82
CA GLU A 552 -24.23 -14.54 -14.09
C GLU A 552 -24.72 -14.53 -15.54
N SER A 553 -26.03 -14.34 -15.72
CA SER A 553 -26.67 -14.29 -17.03
C SER A 553 -27.31 -12.94 -17.32
N HIS A 554 -27.58 -12.13 -16.29
CA HIS A 554 -28.33 -10.91 -16.43
C HIS A 554 -27.45 -9.76 -17.01
N PRO A 555 -27.84 -9.14 -18.14
CA PRO A 555 -27.01 -8.15 -18.82
C PRO A 555 -26.66 -6.92 -17.96
N LEU A 556 -27.58 -6.50 -17.07
CA LEU A 556 -27.34 -5.38 -16.14
C LEU A 556 -26.16 -5.66 -15.21
N VAL A 557 -26.08 -6.86 -14.66
CA VAL A 557 -25.08 -7.24 -13.67
C VAL A 557 -23.73 -7.42 -14.36
N LYS A 558 -23.69 -8.15 -15.48
CA LYS A 558 -22.47 -8.27 -16.30
C LYS A 558 -21.91 -6.90 -16.68
N ARG A 559 -22.77 -5.98 -17.16
CA ARG A 559 -22.37 -4.61 -17.48
C ARG A 559 -21.68 -3.94 -16.30
N ARG A 560 -22.28 -4.01 -15.10
CA ARG A 560 -21.72 -3.41 -13.90
C ARG A 560 -20.40 -4.04 -13.52
N ILE A 561 -20.30 -5.38 -13.51
CA ILE A 561 -19.05 -6.09 -13.21
C ILE A 561 -17.95 -5.57 -14.14
N TYR A 562 -18.13 -5.61 -15.46
CA TYR A 562 -17.11 -5.12 -16.39
C TYR A 562 -16.79 -3.63 -16.21
N GLN A 563 -17.77 -2.77 -15.92
CA GLN A 563 -17.51 -1.36 -15.60
C GLN A 563 -16.67 -1.20 -14.33
N THR A 564 -16.93 -2.00 -13.29
CA THR A 564 -16.12 -2.00 -12.09
C THR A 564 -14.71 -2.51 -12.37
N LEU A 565 -14.54 -3.59 -13.14
CA LEU A 565 -13.24 -4.15 -13.47
C LEU A 565 -12.37 -3.18 -14.29
N VAL A 566 -12.96 -2.37 -15.18
CA VAL A 566 -12.24 -1.29 -15.88
C VAL A 566 -11.69 -0.27 -14.89
N ARG A 567 -12.48 0.10 -13.87
CA ARG A 567 -12.03 1.02 -12.82
C ARG A 567 -10.98 0.37 -11.93
N GLN A 568 -11.18 -0.88 -11.56
CA GLN A 568 -10.24 -1.67 -10.76
C GLN A 568 -8.87 -1.75 -11.42
N SER A 569 -8.83 -2.05 -12.72
CA SER A 569 -7.56 -2.08 -13.45
C SER A 569 -6.89 -0.72 -13.57
N ALA A 570 -7.67 0.37 -13.68
CA ALA A 570 -7.13 1.72 -13.68
C ALA A 570 -6.59 2.13 -12.30
N ASP A 571 -7.37 1.91 -11.25
CA ASP A 571 -7.02 2.24 -9.85
C ASP A 571 -5.79 1.44 -9.40
N ALA A 572 -5.71 0.14 -9.73
CA ALA A 572 -4.58 -0.72 -9.41
C ALA A 572 -3.38 -0.57 -10.38
N SER A 573 -3.55 0.16 -11.49
CA SER A 573 -2.59 0.20 -12.61
C SER A 573 -2.14 -1.20 -13.06
N ALA A 574 -3.05 -2.18 -12.97
CA ALA A 574 -2.79 -3.59 -13.21
C ALA A 574 -3.90 -4.20 -14.07
N PRO A 575 -3.56 -5.01 -15.10
CA PRO A 575 -4.58 -5.65 -15.92
C PRO A 575 -5.31 -6.75 -15.15
N GLN A 576 -6.49 -7.15 -15.64
CA GLN A 576 -7.22 -8.29 -15.07
C GLN A 576 -6.50 -9.63 -15.34
N PRO A 577 -6.66 -10.64 -14.47
CA PRO A 577 -6.12 -11.98 -14.70
C PRO A 577 -6.61 -12.60 -16.02
N ASP A 578 -5.82 -13.52 -16.58
CA ASP A 578 -6.11 -14.14 -17.89
C ASP A 578 -7.43 -14.90 -17.94
N THR A 579 -7.87 -15.46 -16.81
CA THR A 579 -9.18 -16.10 -16.67
C THR A 579 -10.31 -15.10 -16.93
N VAL A 580 -10.28 -13.94 -16.27
CA VAL A 580 -11.25 -12.86 -16.43
C VAL A 580 -11.17 -12.25 -17.84
N LEU A 581 -9.95 -12.07 -18.39
CA LEU A 581 -9.77 -11.61 -19.77
C LEU A 581 -10.41 -12.59 -20.77
N SER A 582 -10.22 -13.89 -20.60
CA SER A 582 -10.81 -14.91 -21.48
C SER A 582 -12.34 -14.85 -21.49
N MET A 583 -12.95 -14.62 -20.33
CA MET A 583 -14.40 -14.44 -20.20
C MET A 583 -14.87 -13.15 -20.88
N ALA A 584 -14.13 -12.04 -20.70
CA ALA A 584 -14.43 -10.78 -21.37
C ALA A 584 -14.31 -10.89 -22.90
N LEU A 585 -13.32 -11.62 -23.42
CA LEU A 585 -13.17 -11.89 -24.85
C LEU A 585 -14.35 -12.70 -25.39
N HIS A 586 -14.76 -13.74 -24.67
CA HIS A 586 -15.92 -14.54 -25.03
C HIS A 586 -17.19 -13.68 -25.06
N GLU A 587 -17.45 -12.89 -24.02
CA GLU A 587 -18.62 -12.01 -23.94
C GLU A 587 -18.59 -10.94 -25.04
N LEU A 588 -17.44 -10.36 -25.36
CA LEU A 588 -17.33 -9.37 -26.44
C LEU A 588 -17.64 -9.99 -27.81
N ALA A 589 -17.29 -11.26 -28.01
CA ALA A 589 -17.58 -11.98 -29.25
C ALA A 589 -19.08 -12.28 -29.44
N THR A 590 -19.89 -12.35 -28.37
CA THR A 590 -21.35 -12.51 -28.48
C THR A 590 -22.08 -11.24 -28.94
N GLN A 591 -21.36 -10.12 -29.05
CA GLN A 591 -21.89 -8.82 -29.45
C GLN A 591 -23.08 -8.35 -28.57
N PRO A 592 -22.86 -8.09 -27.27
CA PRO A 592 -23.92 -7.66 -26.36
C PRO A 592 -24.67 -6.44 -26.92
N GLU A 593 -26.02 -6.46 -26.88
CA GLU A 593 -26.85 -5.40 -27.46
C GLU A 593 -26.54 -4.01 -26.86
N SER A 594 -26.27 -3.98 -25.55
CA SER A 594 -25.93 -2.77 -24.81
C SER A 594 -24.58 -2.20 -25.24
N VAL A 595 -24.61 -1.03 -25.88
CA VAL A 595 -23.42 -0.23 -26.25
C VAL A 595 -22.54 0.03 -25.03
N MET A 596 -23.13 0.28 -23.85
CA MET A 596 -22.37 0.51 -22.62
C MET A 596 -21.65 -0.75 -22.13
N THR A 597 -22.20 -1.94 -22.38
CA THR A 597 -21.55 -3.21 -22.05
C THR A 597 -20.37 -3.46 -22.99
N ARG A 598 -20.58 -3.27 -24.31
CA ARG A 598 -19.49 -3.38 -25.30
C ARG A 598 -18.38 -2.37 -25.01
N LYS A 599 -18.71 -1.14 -24.66
CA LYS A 599 -17.73 -0.11 -24.24
C LYS A 599 -16.88 -0.56 -23.06
N ALA A 600 -17.50 -1.13 -22.02
CA ALA A 600 -16.77 -1.63 -20.85
C ALA A 600 -15.83 -2.79 -21.23
N LEU A 601 -16.33 -3.76 -22.01
CA LEU A 601 -15.55 -4.87 -22.52
C LEU A 601 -14.37 -4.41 -23.40
N ILE A 602 -14.60 -3.50 -24.34
CA ILE A 602 -13.56 -2.93 -25.21
C ILE A 602 -12.46 -2.27 -24.38
N ARG A 603 -12.81 -1.51 -23.34
CA ARG A 603 -11.81 -0.88 -22.45
C ARG A 603 -11.03 -1.91 -21.64
N LEU A 604 -11.70 -2.94 -21.12
CA LEU A 604 -11.08 -4.00 -20.34
C LEU A 604 -10.11 -4.84 -21.18
N VAL A 605 -10.55 -5.25 -22.37
CA VAL A 605 -9.75 -5.99 -23.36
C VAL A 605 -8.61 -5.10 -23.88
N GLY A 606 -8.88 -3.82 -24.15
CA GLY A 606 -7.91 -2.84 -24.63
C GLY A 606 -6.73 -2.64 -23.69
N ALA A 607 -6.97 -2.60 -22.38
CA ALA A 607 -5.91 -2.54 -21.37
C ALA A 607 -4.97 -3.77 -21.40
N CYS A 608 -5.38 -4.86 -22.03
CA CYS A 608 -4.60 -6.10 -22.13
C CYS A 608 -3.87 -6.27 -23.48
N VAL A 609 -4.06 -5.37 -24.46
CA VAL A 609 -3.41 -5.45 -25.79
C VAL A 609 -1.89 -5.57 -25.72
N PRO A 610 -1.16 -4.81 -24.87
CA PRO A 610 0.31 -4.90 -24.82
C PRO A 610 0.85 -6.30 -24.47
N ARG A 611 0.03 -7.17 -23.87
CA ARG A 611 0.43 -8.50 -23.38
C ARG A 611 -0.37 -9.65 -23.98
N SER A 612 -1.32 -9.39 -24.87
CA SER A 612 -2.23 -10.41 -25.40
C SER A 612 -2.61 -10.16 -26.86
N ASP A 613 -2.08 -11.00 -27.76
CA ASP A 613 -2.48 -10.95 -29.18
C ASP A 613 -3.96 -11.31 -29.38
N ALA A 614 -4.52 -12.17 -28.53
CA ALA A 614 -5.96 -12.47 -28.55
C ALA A 614 -6.81 -11.21 -28.28
N ALA A 615 -6.40 -10.37 -27.34
CA ALA A 615 -7.04 -9.08 -27.08
C ALA A 615 -6.93 -8.14 -28.28
N ARG A 616 -5.74 -8.04 -28.88
CA ARG A 616 -5.50 -7.25 -30.10
C ARG A 616 -6.42 -7.71 -31.24
N GLN A 617 -6.46 -9.01 -31.54
CA GLN A 617 -7.28 -9.58 -32.60
C GLN A 617 -8.78 -9.38 -32.36
N ALA A 618 -9.24 -9.49 -31.12
CA ALA A 618 -10.63 -9.24 -30.76
C ALA A 618 -11.03 -7.78 -31.03
N LEU A 619 -10.16 -6.81 -30.69
CA LEU A 619 -10.42 -5.39 -30.98
C LEU A 619 -10.40 -5.08 -32.48
N ILE A 620 -9.48 -5.67 -33.25
CA ILE A 620 -9.48 -5.56 -34.73
C ILE A 620 -10.82 -6.04 -35.29
N ALA A 621 -11.36 -7.15 -34.77
CA ALA A 621 -12.63 -7.70 -35.19
C ALA A 621 -13.85 -6.81 -34.83
N GLN A 622 -13.73 -5.92 -33.82
CA GLN A 622 -14.81 -4.99 -33.47
C GLN A 622 -14.91 -3.78 -34.41
N ILE A 623 -13.84 -3.40 -35.11
CA ILE A 623 -13.85 -2.26 -36.04
C ILE A 623 -15.02 -2.33 -37.05
N PRO A 624 -15.19 -3.41 -37.84
CA PRO A 624 -16.28 -3.47 -38.81
C PRO A 624 -17.66 -3.51 -38.12
N VAL A 625 -17.76 -4.10 -36.93
CA VAL A 625 -19.01 -4.22 -36.17
C VAL A 625 -19.49 -2.85 -35.71
N GLU A 626 -18.64 -2.10 -35.02
CA GLU A 626 -19.02 -0.81 -34.43
C GLU A 626 -19.23 0.26 -35.50
N LEU A 627 -18.49 0.21 -36.62
CA LEU A 627 -18.75 1.05 -37.79
C LEU A 627 -20.09 0.73 -38.46
N ALA A 628 -20.43 -0.55 -38.63
CA ALA A 628 -21.71 -0.95 -39.21
C ALA A 628 -22.89 -0.58 -38.31
N ALA A 629 -22.73 -0.77 -36.99
CA ALA A 629 -23.70 -0.40 -35.98
C ALA A 629 -23.82 1.13 -35.80
N ARG A 630 -22.89 1.92 -36.37
CA ARG A 630 -22.76 3.37 -36.12
C ARG A 630 -22.72 3.68 -34.62
N SER A 631 -22.07 2.81 -33.85
CA SER A 631 -21.85 3.08 -32.44
C SER A 631 -20.64 4.02 -32.34
N ASP A 632 -20.69 4.99 -31.43
CA ASP A 632 -19.56 5.90 -31.18
C ASP A 632 -18.33 5.17 -30.57
N LEU A 633 -18.35 3.82 -30.53
CA LEU A 633 -17.31 2.97 -29.97
C LEU A 633 -16.13 2.75 -30.92
N TYR A 634 -16.21 3.12 -32.20
CA TYR A 634 -15.04 3.09 -33.09
C TYR A 634 -13.84 3.83 -32.48
N SER A 635 -14.08 5.03 -31.92
CA SER A 635 -13.06 5.84 -31.23
C SER A 635 -12.53 5.21 -29.93
N GLU A 636 -13.34 4.33 -29.31
CA GLU A 636 -12.94 3.57 -28.13
C GLU A 636 -12.12 2.34 -28.50
N VAL A 637 -12.32 1.75 -29.69
CA VAL A 637 -11.53 0.61 -30.18
C VAL A 637 -10.16 1.06 -30.66
N VAL A 638 -10.10 2.07 -31.54
CA VAL A 638 -8.85 2.45 -32.21
C VAL A 638 -7.78 3.03 -31.29
N ARG A 639 -8.16 3.54 -30.10
CA ARG A 639 -7.19 4.07 -29.12
C ARG A 639 -6.22 3.01 -28.57
N PHE A 640 -6.56 1.74 -28.71
CA PHE A 640 -5.76 0.61 -28.21
C PHE A 640 -4.98 -0.09 -29.33
N LEU A 641 -5.12 0.35 -30.58
CA LEU A 641 -4.62 -0.37 -31.76
C LEU A 641 -3.59 0.46 -32.51
N ALA A 642 -2.60 -0.22 -33.11
CA ALA A 642 -1.65 0.44 -34.00
C ALA A 642 -2.30 0.81 -35.35
N PRO A 643 -1.74 1.75 -36.13
CA PRO A 643 -2.28 2.12 -37.44
C PRO A 643 -2.47 0.94 -38.41
N ASP A 644 -1.58 -0.07 -38.37
CA ASP A 644 -1.70 -1.28 -39.19
C ASP A 644 -2.90 -2.14 -38.80
N ASP A 645 -3.15 -2.30 -37.50
CA ASP A 645 -4.30 -3.03 -36.96
C ASP A 645 -5.62 -2.37 -37.37
N ILE A 646 -5.64 -1.03 -37.39
CA ILE A 646 -6.80 -0.26 -37.83
C ILE A 646 -7.05 -0.48 -39.32
N ARG A 647 -5.99 -0.43 -40.15
CA ARG A 647 -6.09 -0.74 -41.59
C ARG A 647 -6.61 -2.16 -41.83
N GLU A 648 -6.11 -3.13 -41.07
CA GLU A 648 -6.56 -4.51 -41.13
C GLU A 648 -8.07 -4.64 -40.82
N GLY A 649 -8.52 -4.04 -39.71
CA GLY A 649 -9.94 -4.07 -39.33
C GLY A 649 -10.86 -3.39 -40.35
N LEU A 650 -10.42 -2.29 -40.95
CA LEU A 650 -11.14 -1.60 -42.03
C LEU A 650 -11.22 -2.46 -43.31
N ALA A 651 -10.14 -3.17 -43.66
CA ALA A 651 -10.13 -4.05 -44.83
C ALA A 651 -11.10 -5.24 -44.68
N ARG A 652 -11.26 -5.78 -43.47
CA ARG A 652 -12.24 -6.85 -43.16
C ARG A 652 -13.69 -6.44 -43.43
N ARG A 653 -14.01 -5.13 -43.45
CA ARG A 653 -15.33 -4.61 -43.82
C ARG A 653 -15.64 -4.76 -45.31
N VAL A 654 -14.63 -4.69 -46.18
CA VAL A 654 -14.81 -4.74 -47.65
C VAL A 654 -15.04 -6.17 -48.14
N ALA A 655 -14.66 -7.16 -47.32
CA ALA A 655 -14.79 -8.59 -47.64
C ALA A 655 -16.10 -9.24 -47.18
N ARG A 656 -16.96 -8.52 -46.45
CA ARG A 656 -18.30 -8.95 -46.02
C ARG A 656 -19.35 -8.08 -46.68
#